data_AF-A0A2V9H7H7-F1
#
_entry.id   AF-A0A2V9H7H7-F1
#
_cell.length_a   1.000
_cell.length_b   1.000
_cell.length_c   1.000
_cell.angle_alpha   90.00
_cell.angle_beta   90.00
_cell.angle_gamma   90.00
#
_symmetry.space_group_name_H-M   'P 1'
#
loop_
_entity.id
_entity.type
_entity.pdbx_description
1 polymer ?
#
loop_
_entity_poly.entity_id
_entity_poly.type
_entity_poly.pdbx_seq_one_letter_code
_entity_poly.pdbx_strand_id
1 'polypeptide(L)'
;MKGCFMKKTGTLDPHRTISATVILETMARNLRSAMGRRPPTVNIFLIVAAATLCLSVALYFAATRAAAERPNHDWPHHGNDLANTRFQDLDQISPSNVNKLQVAWVFHTGVLDPLAELEASPIEVDGRLFITDGHDDVFALNAATGQLLWKFDGFNDETQLANFFICCGRNNHGVAFGEGKVFVGRFDDSVVALNAQTGKVVWQSTVADFHARVSINSAPQFVEVGDRELVIISLSGGEFEIRGQVFALDAKTGNTVWRFSTTQPTSFAGQSFMTGGGAVWNPPAIDPDLGLVYLSVGNAAPDILGENRGGDNLFSASVVAIDLLTGNPVWHFQEVHHDIWDYDSAQPAVLFPLDKDGKHFRALGHCSKTGQYYILDRGTGQPIFPVTERPVPPSVAGAAFQIASPTQPYSAVEPMTPLSFDQLTTEEQPDTAAITAAFSSFLAPGQTEVARSPQYTPPDETLRLIMPGDNGGCEWNPAAFSPRTKFVYYGARHDPDVFKTHSGNSSLIPQAVNGDLHLGSTFFNHVPGAKPFGLYGATDTRTGKVVWKIRLPQPAKSGVLVAGDVVFFGEGNGKFDAADAKTGNMLFTFEAPANITNAGGAAAGPIAYLADGREFIVNAFGGNVPDRSITANGNCLGGGHACDNPVGDAVIAFALPRRGE
;
A
#
# COMPACT_ATOMS: atom_id res chain seq x y z
N MET A 1 -5.72 54.45 -55.87
CA MET A 1 -5.68 54.27 -54.41
C MET A 1 -7.04 53.86 -53.91
N LYS A 2 -7.11 52.74 -53.14
CA LYS A 2 -8.16 52.26 -52.22
C LYS A 2 -9.58 52.03 -52.80
N GLY A 3 -10.29 50.94 -52.53
CA GLY A 3 -10.11 49.82 -51.60
C GLY A 3 -11.41 49.00 -51.52
N CYS A 4 -11.26 47.70 -51.34
CA CYS A 4 -12.25 46.62 -51.35
C CYS A 4 -12.94 46.41 -49.99
N PHE A 5 -14.13 45.77 -49.94
CA PHE A 5 -14.50 44.84 -48.84
C PHE A 5 -15.59 43.83 -49.26
N MET A 6 -15.21 42.54 -49.27
CA MET A 6 -16.09 41.36 -49.34
C MET A 6 -16.62 41.01 -47.94
N LYS A 7 -17.87 40.51 -47.86
CA LYS A 7 -18.46 39.90 -46.64
C LYS A 7 -17.95 38.46 -46.47
N LYS A 8 -17.44 38.16 -45.26
CA LYS A 8 -16.93 36.85 -44.82
C LYS A 8 -18.05 35.83 -44.59
N THR A 9 -17.74 34.58 -44.95
CA THR A 9 -18.34 33.34 -44.49
C THR A 9 -17.99 33.09 -43.01
N GLY A 10 -18.98 32.66 -42.23
CA GLY A 10 -18.79 32.27 -40.82
C GLY A 10 -18.11 30.92 -40.68
N THR A 11 -17.16 30.85 -39.75
CA THR A 11 -16.46 29.65 -39.27
C THR A 11 -17.37 28.76 -38.43
N LEU A 12 -17.27 27.44 -38.62
CA LEU A 12 -17.92 26.41 -37.80
C LEU A 12 -17.22 26.28 -36.43
N ASP A 13 -18.02 26.13 -35.38
CA ASP A 13 -17.64 25.88 -33.99
C ASP A 13 -17.40 24.36 -33.77
N PRO A 14 -16.24 23.93 -33.24
CA PRO A 14 -15.88 22.52 -33.08
C PRO A 14 -16.55 21.79 -31.90
N HIS A 15 -17.38 22.43 -31.07
CA HIS A 15 -17.93 21.82 -29.84
C HIS A 15 -19.41 21.42 -29.84
N ARG A 16 -20.12 21.44 -30.98
CA ARG A 16 -21.48 20.89 -31.05
C ARG A 16 -21.45 19.42 -31.45
N THR A 17 -21.59 18.52 -30.48
CA THR A 17 -21.96 17.13 -30.71
C THR A 17 -23.33 17.12 -31.38
N ILE A 18 -23.37 16.93 -32.70
CA ILE A 18 -24.62 16.81 -33.45
C ILE A 18 -25.22 15.46 -33.06
N SER A 19 -26.31 15.49 -32.29
CA SER A 19 -27.04 14.28 -31.90
C SER A 19 -27.46 13.48 -33.14
N ALA A 20 -27.39 12.14 -33.08
CA ALA A 20 -27.80 11.24 -34.16
C ALA A 20 -29.21 11.55 -34.69
N THR A 21 -30.09 12.03 -33.80
CA THR A 21 -31.45 12.50 -34.12
C THR A 21 -31.45 13.64 -35.14
N VAL A 22 -30.55 14.62 -34.99
CA VAL A 22 -30.45 15.79 -35.88
C VAL A 22 -29.94 15.39 -37.27
N ILE A 23 -28.99 14.45 -37.32
CA ILE A 23 -28.46 13.90 -38.59
C ILE A 23 -29.56 13.13 -39.32
N LEU A 24 -30.27 12.24 -38.62
CA LEU A 24 -31.36 11.44 -39.17
C LEU A 24 -32.53 12.31 -39.67
N GLU A 25 -32.91 13.34 -38.92
CA GLU A 25 -33.95 14.29 -39.35
C GLU A 25 -33.57 15.12 -40.57
N THR A 26 -32.30 15.51 -40.67
CA THR A 26 -31.78 16.28 -41.81
C THR A 26 -31.72 15.41 -43.07
N MET A 27 -31.30 14.14 -42.93
CA MET A 27 -31.33 13.15 -44.01
C MET A 27 -32.76 12.88 -44.49
N ALA A 28 -33.70 12.66 -43.56
CA ALA A 28 -35.10 12.41 -43.87
C ALA A 28 -35.77 13.58 -44.61
N ARG A 29 -35.46 14.83 -44.22
CA ARG A 29 -35.92 16.03 -44.93
C ARG A 29 -35.38 16.12 -46.36
N ASN A 30 -34.09 15.85 -46.55
CA ASN A 30 -33.46 15.88 -47.87
C ASN A 30 -33.99 14.78 -48.81
N LEU A 31 -34.29 13.59 -48.27
CA LEU A 31 -34.91 12.50 -49.02
C LEU A 31 -36.32 12.84 -49.50
N ARG A 32 -37.16 13.43 -48.63
CA ARG A 32 -38.52 13.88 -49.00
C ARG A 32 -38.51 14.94 -50.10
N SER A 33 -37.54 15.86 -50.04
CA SER A 33 -37.30 16.89 -51.07
C SER A 33 -36.93 16.28 -52.43
N ALA A 34 -36.09 15.23 -52.44
CA ALA A 34 -35.59 14.60 -53.67
C ALA A 34 -36.60 13.69 -54.37
N MET A 35 -37.54 13.08 -53.63
CA MET A 35 -38.49 12.09 -54.15
C MET A 35 -39.62 12.67 -55.02
N GLY A 36 -39.92 13.97 -54.89
CA GLY A 36 -41.08 14.61 -55.53
C GLY A 36 -40.95 14.89 -57.04
N ARG A 37 -39.83 14.59 -57.69
CA ARG A 37 -39.56 14.99 -59.09
C ARG A 37 -38.93 13.91 -59.99
N ARG A 38 -38.82 12.65 -59.55
CA ARG A 38 -38.06 11.61 -60.25
C ARG A 38 -38.90 10.36 -60.57
N PRO A 39 -38.57 9.61 -61.64
CA PRO A 39 -39.27 8.38 -62.00
C PRO A 39 -39.18 7.31 -60.89
N PRO A 40 -40.19 6.43 -60.76
CA PRO A 40 -40.34 5.52 -59.62
C PRO A 40 -39.15 4.58 -59.39
N THR A 41 -38.42 4.20 -60.44
CA THR A 41 -37.21 3.38 -60.35
C THR A 41 -36.06 4.08 -59.61
N VAL A 42 -35.93 5.41 -59.76
CA VAL A 42 -34.90 6.21 -59.07
C VAL A 42 -35.28 6.45 -57.61
N ASN A 43 -36.58 6.56 -57.31
CA ASN A 43 -37.07 6.67 -55.93
C ASN A 43 -36.83 5.38 -55.13
N ILE A 44 -37.01 4.20 -55.74
CA ILE A 44 -36.69 2.91 -55.09
C ILE A 44 -35.20 2.82 -54.77
N PHE A 45 -34.32 3.19 -55.71
CA PHE A 45 -32.87 3.19 -55.47
C PHE A 45 -32.47 4.15 -54.33
N LEU A 46 -33.07 5.34 -54.26
CA LEU A 46 -32.79 6.31 -53.19
C LEU A 46 -33.29 5.82 -51.83
N ILE A 47 -34.44 5.15 -51.77
CA ILE A 47 -34.97 4.57 -50.53
C ILE A 47 -34.08 3.43 -50.04
N VAL A 48 -33.65 2.54 -50.94
CA VAL A 48 -32.75 1.43 -50.58
C VAL A 48 -31.40 1.97 -50.11
N ALA A 49 -30.79 2.91 -50.84
CA ALA A 49 -29.50 3.51 -50.44
C ALA A 49 -29.59 4.23 -49.08
N ALA A 50 -30.67 4.96 -48.83
CA ALA A 50 -30.91 5.61 -47.55
C ALA A 50 -31.13 4.61 -46.41
N ALA A 51 -31.87 3.52 -46.65
CA ALA A 51 -32.08 2.47 -45.67
C ALA A 51 -30.77 1.75 -45.33
N THR A 52 -29.94 1.44 -46.33
CA THR A 52 -28.62 0.82 -46.12
C THR A 52 -27.68 1.74 -45.34
N LEU A 53 -27.68 3.05 -45.64
CA LEU A 53 -26.89 4.04 -44.90
C LEU A 53 -27.38 4.20 -43.46
N CYS A 54 -28.70 4.27 -43.23
CA CYS A 54 -29.26 4.34 -41.89
C CYS A 54 -28.96 3.09 -41.07
N LEU A 55 -29.03 1.90 -41.69
CA LEU A 55 -28.71 0.63 -41.04
C LEU A 55 -27.21 0.53 -40.69
N SER A 56 -26.32 0.98 -41.57
CA SER A 56 -24.88 0.98 -41.30
C SER A 56 -24.48 2.01 -40.24
N VAL A 57 -25.13 3.18 -40.21
CA VAL A 57 -24.98 4.15 -39.11
C VAL A 57 -25.52 3.58 -37.80
N ALA A 58 -26.70 2.93 -37.80
CA ALA A 58 -27.26 2.30 -36.62
C ALA A 58 -26.38 1.16 -36.08
N LEU A 59 -25.81 0.34 -36.96
CA LEU A 59 -24.85 -0.72 -36.60
C LEU A 59 -23.54 -0.13 -36.06
N TYR A 60 -23.04 0.97 -36.62
CA TYR A 60 -21.86 1.66 -36.11
C TYR A 60 -22.11 2.22 -34.69
N PHE A 61 -23.25 2.87 -34.46
CA PHE A 61 -23.62 3.36 -33.12
C PHE A 61 -23.97 2.25 -32.13
N ALA A 62 -24.53 1.12 -32.59
CA ALA A 62 -24.76 -0.05 -31.73
C ALA A 62 -23.45 -0.72 -31.33
N ALA A 63 -22.48 -0.81 -32.25
CA ALA A 63 -21.15 -1.33 -31.98
C ALA A 63 -20.34 -0.42 -31.04
N THR A 64 -20.44 0.91 -31.18
CA THR A 64 -19.78 1.84 -30.25
C THR A 64 -20.43 1.85 -28.88
N ARG A 65 -21.76 1.68 -28.78
CA ARG A 65 -22.46 1.57 -27.51
C ARG A 65 -22.19 0.24 -26.80
N ALA A 66 -22.11 -0.86 -27.54
CA ALA A 66 -21.69 -2.16 -27.01
C ALA A 66 -20.19 -2.21 -26.64
N ALA A 67 -19.35 -1.37 -27.27
CA ALA A 67 -17.96 -1.18 -26.86
C ALA A 67 -17.84 -0.29 -25.61
N ALA A 68 -18.78 0.64 -25.39
CA ALA A 68 -18.86 1.50 -24.21
C ALA A 68 -19.51 0.82 -22.98
N GLU A 69 -20.07 -0.38 -23.14
CA GLU A 69 -20.74 -1.17 -22.08
C GLU A 69 -19.97 -2.45 -21.71
N ARG A 70 -18.68 -2.55 -22.04
CA ARG A 70 -17.84 -3.54 -21.35
C ARG A 70 -17.59 -3.02 -19.94
N PRO A 71 -17.78 -3.83 -18.88
CA PRO A 71 -17.34 -3.43 -17.55
C PRO A 71 -15.85 -3.09 -17.64
N ASN A 72 -15.48 -1.88 -17.21
CA ASN A 72 -14.09 -1.49 -17.11
C ASN A 72 -13.50 -2.21 -15.91
N HIS A 73 -12.58 -3.15 -16.15
CA HIS A 73 -11.93 -3.94 -15.11
C HIS A 73 -10.50 -3.45 -14.90
N ASP A 74 -10.39 -2.14 -14.77
CA ASP A 74 -9.16 -1.43 -14.44
C ASP A 74 -8.78 -1.68 -12.97
N TRP A 75 -7.60 -1.22 -12.57
CA TRP A 75 -7.14 -1.14 -11.18
C TRP A 75 -6.72 0.30 -10.84
N PRO A 76 -7.69 1.23 -10.64
CA PRO A 76 -7.40 2.67 -10.68
C PRO A 76 -6.77 3.25 -9.40
N HIS A 77 -6.84 2.53 -8.27
CA HIS A 77 -6.27 2.96 -6.99
C HIS A 77 -5.24 1.95 -6.49
N HIS A 78 -4.35 2.38 -5.58
CA HIS A 78 -3.37 1.51 -4.93
C HIS A 78 -4.00 0.20 -4.40
N GLY A 79 -5.16 0.30 -3.75
CA GLY A 79 -5.92 -0.84 -3.23
C GLY A 79 -7.08 -1.31 -4.11
N ASN A 80 -7.02 -1.09 -5.44
CA ASN A 80 -8.09 -1.19 -6.44
C ASN A 80 -9.18 -0.11 -6.33
N ASP A 81 -9.62 0.16 -5.11
CA ASP A 81 -10.62 1.18 -4.79
C ASP A 81 -10.19 2.02 -3.58
N LEU A 82 -10.94 3.09 -3.30
CA LEU A 82 -10.72 3.93 -2.12
C LEU A 82 -10.95 3.18 -0.79
N ALA A 83 -11.65 2.05 -0.81
CA ALA A 83 -11.84 1.19 0.35
C ALA A 83 -10.64 0.25 0.60
N ASN A 84 -9.62 0.30 -0.27
CA ASN A 84 -8.47 -0.60 -0.28
C ASN A 84 -8.88 -2.08 -0.25
N THR A 85 -9.95 -2.47 -0.95
CA THR A 85 -10.45 -3.86 -0.89
C THR A 85 -9.48 -4.86 -1.50
N ARG A 86 -8.67 -4.43 -2.48
CA ARG A 86 -7.78 -5.30 -3.28
C ARG A 86 -8.49 -6.54 -3.83
N PHE A 87 -9.78 -6.38 -4.12
CA PHE A 87 -10.62 -7.39 -4.72
C PHE A 87 -10.95 -7.00 -6.15
N GLN A 88 -10.78 -7.94 -7.08
CA GLN A 88 -11.17 -7.76 -8.47
C GLN A 88 -12.22 -8.80 -8.86
N ASP A 89 -13.33 -8.32 -9.44
CA ASP A 89 -14.45 -9.17 -9.86
C ASP A 89 -14.21 -9.74 -11.27
N LEU A 90 -13.07 -10.43 -11.42
CA LEU A 90 -12.67 -11.15 -12.63
C LEU A 90 -12.63 -12.65 -12.34
N ASP A 91 -13.00 -13.46 -13.35
CA ASP A 91 -13.14 -14.92 -13.23
C ASP A 91 -12.57 -15.67 -14.46
N GLN A 92 -11.76 -15.04 -15.33
CA GLN A 92 -11.08 -15.81 -16.38
C GLN A 92 -10.03 -16.73 -15.75
N ILE A 93 -9.33 -16.23 -14.73
CA ILE A 93 -8.47 -17.01 -13.85
C ILE A 93 -9.31 -17.48 -12.65
N SER A 94 -9.15 -18.74 -12.27
CA SER A 94 -9.93 -19.40 -11.22
C SER A 94 -9.13 -20.56 -10.61
N PRO A 95 -9.60 -21.18 -9.50
CA PRO A 95 -8.92 -22.34 -8.94
C PRO A 95 -8.75 -23.50 -9.94
N SER A 96 -9.61 -23.59 -10.96
CA SER A 96 -9.58 -24.67 -11.94
C SER A 96 -8.50 -24.54 -13.02
N ASN A 97 -7.92 -23.33 -13.18
CA ASN A 97 -7.02 -23.04 -14.30
C ASN A 97 -5.81 -22.15 -13.94
N VAL A 98 -5.71 -21.62 -12.72
CA VAL A 98 -4.58 -20.78 -12.29
C VAL A 98 -3.23 -21.49 -12.45
N ASN A 99 -3.19 -22.81 -12.32
CA ASN A 99 -1.99 -23.63 -12.55
C ASN A 99 -1.48 -23.61 -14.01
N LYS A 100 -2.22 -22.97 -14.93
CA LYS A 100 -1.83 -22.78 -16.34
C LYS A 100 -1.30 -21.38 -16.62
N LEU A 101 -1.20 -20.51 -15.61
CA LEU A 101 -0.62 -19.18 -15.79
C LEU A 101 0.79 -19.27 -16.38
N GLN A 102 1.07 -18.34 -17.28
CA GLN A 102 2.38 -18.15 -17.88
C GLN A 102 2.78 -16.69 -17.77
N VAL A 103 4.08 -16.43 -17.78
CA VAL A 103 4.61 -15.07 -17.93
C VAL A 103 4.16 -14.54 -19.29
N ALA A 104 3.38 -13.47 -19.27
CA ALA A 104 2.85 -12.80 -20.45
C ALA A 104 3.81 -11.72 -20.96
N TRP A 105 4.43 -10.97 -20.04
CA TRP A 105 5.48 -10.00 -20.32
C TRP A 105 6.30 -9.74 -19.06
N VAL A 106 7.52 -9.22 -19.27
CA VAL A 106 8.43 -8.75 -18.22
C VAL A 106 8.91 -7.36 -18.61
N PHE A 107 8.92 -6.43 -17.66
CA PHE A 107 9.52 -5.12 -17.78
C PHE A 107 10.61 -4.96 -16.73
N HIS A 108 11.73 -4.32 -17.07
CA HIS A 108 12.81 -4.00 -16.13
C HIS A 108 12.88 -2.48 -15.95
N THR A 109 12.83 -2.00 -14.70
CA THR A 109 12.94 -0.56 -14.40
C THR A 109 14.33 -0.03 -14.73
N GLY A 110 15.34 -0.89 -14.67
CA GLY A 110 16.75 -0.55 -14.84
C GLY A 110 17.44 -0.11 -13.54
N VAL A 111 16.71 -0.07 -12.41
CA VAL A 111 17.22 0.31 -11.09
C VAL A 111 17.58 -0.94 -10.30
N LEU A 112 18.87 -1.27 -10.30
CA LEU A 112 19.46 -2.36 -9.51
C LEU A 112 20.22 -1.80 -8.32
N ASP A 113 19.48 -1.29 -7.35
CA ASP A 113 20.04 -0.72 -6.13
C ASP A 113 19.87 -1.73 -4.96
N PRO A 114 20.95 -2.20 -4.33
CA PRO A 114 20.86 -3.08 -3.16
C PRO A 114 20.21 -2.43 -1.94
N LEU A 115 19.98 -1.11 -1.97
CA LEU A 115 19.27 -0.35 -0.95
C LEU A 115 17.79 -0.15 -1.29
N ALA A 116 17.35 -0.51 -2.50
CA ALA A 116 15.97 -0.36 -2.94
C ALA A 116 15.18 -1.66 -2.79
N GLU A 117 13.89 -1.50 -2.45
CA GLU A 117 12.90 -2.58 -2.44
C GLU A 117 11.69 -2.14 -3.26
N LEU A 118 11.35 -2.92 -4.29
CA LEU A 118 10.14 -2.69 -5.09
C LEU A 118 8.89 -3.14 -4.33
N GLU A 119 8.40 -2.26 -3.46
CA GLU A 119 7.13 -2.41 -2.73
C GLU A 119 5.92 -1.83 -3.51
N ALA A 120 6.17 -1.12 -4.61
CA ALA A 120 5.16 -0.42 -5.38
C ALA A 120 4.04 -1.35 -5.86
N SER A 121 2.79 -1.07 -5.46
CA SER A 121 1.63 -1.66 -6.14
C SER A 121 1.40 -0.87 -7.43
N PRO A 122 1.46 -1.51 -8.62
CA PRO A 122 1.10 -0.80 -9.84
C PRO A 122 -0.37 -0.38 -9.81
N ILE A 123 -0.74 0.59 -10.63
CA ILE A 123 -2.15 0.86 -10.96
C ILE A 123 -2.34 0.73 -12.46
N GLU A 124 -3.54 0.38 -12.90
CA GLU A 124 -3.87 0.24 -14.31
C GLU A 124 -5.15 1.01 -14.63
N VAL A 125 -5.07 1.87 -15.65
CA VAL A 125 -6.20 2.67 -16.13
C VAL A 125 -6.14 2.81 -17.64
N ASP A 126 -7.25 2.52 -18.33
CA ASP A 126 -7.42 2.68 -19.77
C ASP A 126 -6.28 2.03 -20.62
N GLY A 127 -5.87 0.81 -20.24
CA GLY A 127 -4.83 0.04 -20.91
C GLY A 127 -3.40 0.53 -20.63
N ARG A 128 -3.22 1.38 -19.61
CA ARG A 128 -1.91 1.87 -19.16
C ARG A 128 -1.65 1.47 -17.73
N LEU A 129 -0.53 0.79 -17.52
CA LEU A 129 -0.04 0.45 -16.20
C LEU A 129 0.98 1.48 -15.76
N PHE A 130 0.85 2.00 -14.54
CA PHE A 130 1.78 2.95 -13.93
C PHE A 130 2.42 2.32 -12.70
N ILE A 131 3.73 2.50 -12.55
CA ILE A 131 4.50 1.96 -11.42
C ILE A 131 5.71 2.85 -11.12
N THR A 132 6.12 2.87 -9.84
CA THR A 132 7.35 3.53 -9.38
C THR A 132 8.46 2.53 -9.07
N ASP A 133 9.68 3.04 -8.90
CA ASP A 133 10.79 2.28 -8.30
C ASP A 133 11.41 3.00 -7.09
N GLY A 134 12.48 2.44 -6.52
CA GLY A 134 13.19 2.99 -5.38
C GLY A 134 13.98 4.28 -5.66
N HIS A 135 13.97 4.81 -6.88
CA HIS A 135 14.56 6.12 -7.22
C HIS A 135 13.48 7.19 -7.46
N ASP A 136 12.22 6.90 -7.12
CA ASP A 136 11.03 7.70 -7.44
C ASP A 136 10.82 7.92 -8.95
N ASP A 137 11.39 7.06 -9.80
CA ASP A 137 11.06 7.07 -11.22
C ASP A 137 9.61 6.64 -11.40
N VAL A 138 8.93 7.16 -12.43
CA VAL A 138 7.57 6.71 -12.79
C VAL A 138 7.58 6.17 -14.21
N PHE A 139 7.09 4.95 -14.38
CA PHE A 139 6.98 4.29 -15.67
C PHE A 139 5.51 4.15 -16.06
N ALA A 140 5.19 4.48 -17.31
CA ALA A 140 3.92 4.08 -17.92
C ALA A 140 4.17 3.00 -18.96
N LEU A 141 3.48 1.88 -18.82
CA LEU A 141 3.58 0.72 -19.70
C LEU A 141 2.25 0.49 -20.41
N ASN A 142 2.30 -0.07 -21.61
CA ASN A 142 1.13 -0.70 -22.20
C ASN A 142 0.75 -1.91 -21.36
N ALA A 143 -0.45 -1.93 -20.79
CA ALA A 143 -0.87 -2.96 -19.83
C ALA A 143 -0.95 -4.37 -20.44
N ALA A 144 -1.18 -4.49 -21.76
CA ALA A 144 -1.28 -5.79 -22.43
C ALA A 144 0.09 -6.36 -22.83
N THR A 145 1.11 -5.52 -23.02
CA THR A 145 2.39 -5.93 -23.62
C THR A 145 3.63 -5.64 -22.75
N GLY A 146 3.50 -4.85 -21.68
CA GLY A 146 4.63 -4.39 -20.88
C GLY A 146 5.53 -3.37 -21.60
N GLN A 147 5.15 -2.91 -22.79
CA GLN A 147 5.95 -1.96 -23.56
C GLN A 147 5.98 -0.59 -22.86
N LEU A 148 7.18 -0.06 -22.62
CA LEU A 148 7.36 1.29 -22.12
C LEU A 148 6.74 2.33 -23.07
N LEU A 149 5.86 3.17 -22.54
CA LEU A 149 5.24 4.29 -23.23
C LEU A 149 5.99 5.60 -22.94
N TRP A 150 6.28 5.85 -21.67
CA TRP A 150 7.10 6.96 -21.20
C TRP A 150 7.71 6.63 -19.84
N LYS A 151 8.81 7.32 -19.52
CA LYS A 151 9.45 7.33 -18.20
C LYS A 151 9.56 8.78 -17.71
N PHE A 152 9.33 8.99 -16.44
CA PHE A 152 9.71 10.19 -15.70
C PHE A 152 10.86 9.81 -14.77
N ASP A 153 12.00 10.47 -14.89
CA ASP A 153 13.12 10.30 -13.98
C ASP A 153 12.85 11.08 -12.69
N GLY A 154 12.83 10.39 -11.55
CA GLY A 154 12.57 10.96 -10.24
C GLY A 154 13.62 12.01 -9.88
N PHE A 155 14.90 11.71 -10.12
CA PHE A 155 16.00 12.64 -9.89
C PHE A 155 16.96 12.66 -11.08
N ASN A 156 17.32 13.86 -11.53
CA ASN A 156 18.32 14.02 -12.60
C ASN A 156 19.76 13.67 -12.16
N ASP A 157 20.00 13.60 -10.85
CA ASP A 157 21.28 13.27 -10.24
C ASP A 157 21.04 12.34 -9.05
N GLU A 158 21.32 11.05 -9.25
CA GLU A 158 21.11 10.00 -8.25
C GLU A 158 21.99 10.19 -7.00
N THR A 159 23.05 11.01 -7.06
CA THR A 159 23.82 11.33 -5.85
C THR A 159 22.98 12.07 -4.81
N GLN A 160 21.85 12.65 -5.20
CA GLN A 160 20.87 13.23 -4.29
C GLN A 160 20.26 12.21 -3.33
N LEU A 161 20.13 10.94 -3.75
CA LEU A 161 19.55 9.87 -2.94
C LEU A 161 20.32 9.62 -1.63
N ALA A 162 21.60 9.99 -1.58
CA ALA A 162 22.42 9.89 -0.37
C ALA A 162 22.08 10.96 0.69
N ASN A 163 21.28 11.98 0.34
CA ASN A 163 20.93 13.10 1.24
C ASN A 163 19.58 12.91 1.94
N PHE A 164 18.78 11.92 1.55
CA PHE A 164 17.45 11.71 2.11
C PHE A 164 17.51 10.83 3.35
N PHE A 165 16.63 11.11 4.31
CA PHE A 165 16.45 10.32 5.52
C PHE A 165 15.27 9.39 5.32
N ILE A 166 15.56 8.11 5.13
CA ILE A 166 14.60 7.08 4.72
C ILE A 166 14.80 5.86 5.61
N CYS A 167 13.86 5.65 6.51
CA CYS A 167 13.60 4.31 7.02
C CYS A 167 12.59 3.65 6.08
N CYS A 168 12.78 2.42 5.61
CA CYS A 168 13.83 1.48 5.94
C CYS A 168 14.26 0.68 4.69
N GLY A 169 14.95 1.41 3.80
CA GLY A 169 15.16 1.01 2.41
C GLY A 169 14.60 2.09 1.49
N ARG A 170 15.14 2.22 0.29
CA ARG A 170 14.61 3.11 -0.74
C ARG A 170 13.40 2.44 -1.38
N ASN A 171 12.24 2.62 -0.76
CA ASN A 171 10.97 2.12 -1.24
C ASN A 171 10.04 3.29 -1.62
N ASN A 172 9.18 3.04 -2.60
CA ASN A 172 8.09 3.92 -2.99
C ASN A 172 6.87 3.05 -3.28
N HIS A 173 5.71 3.37 -2.71
CA HIS A 173 4.53 2.49 -2.76
C HIS A 173 3.68 2.66 -4.02
N GLY A 174 3.98 3.63 -4.88
CA GLY A 174 3.33 3.79 -6.17
C GLY A 174 2.74 5.18 -6.40
N VAL A 175 1.72 5.22 -7.26
CA VAL A 175 1.10 6.46 -7.76
C VAL A 175 -0.42 6.45 -7.57
N ALA A 176 -1.04 7.62 -7.69
CA ALA A 176 -2.48 7.76 -7.88
C ALA A 176 -2.81 8.24 -9.29
N PHE A 177 -4.01 7.94 -9.78
CA PHE A 177 -4.54 8.45 -11.03
C PHE A 177 -5.81 9.27 -10.79
N GLY A 178 -5.94 10.39 -11.51
CA GLY A 178 -7.15 11.20 -11.50
C GLY A 178 -7.07 12.34 -12.50
N GLU A 179 -8.19 12.68 -13.15
CA GLU A 179 -8.28 13.84 -14.07
C GLU A 179 -7.18 13.85 -15.16
N GLY A 180 -6.89 12.68 -15.73
CA GLY A 180 -5.86 12.50 -16.76
C GLY A 180 -4.43 12.75 -16.28
N LYS A 181 -4.20 12.72 -14.96
CA LYS A 181 -2.89 12.90 -14.32
C LYS A 181 -2.51 11.68 -13.50
N VAL A 182 -1.20 11.50 -13.36
CA VAL A 182 -0.58 10.56 -12.44
C VAL A 182 0.11 11.38 -11.35
N PHE A 183 -0.18 11.09 -10.09
CA PHE A 183 0.40 11.78 -8.94
C PHE A 183 1.41 10.87 -8.23
N VAL A 184 2.58 11.41 -7.91
CA VAL A 184 3.65 10.70 -7.20
C VAL A 184 4.21 11.58 -6.09
N GLY A 185 4.47 10.99 -4.92
CA GLY A 185 5.26 11.60 -3.86
C GLY A 185 6.72 11.18 -3.97
N ARG A 186 7.65 12.10 -3.66
CA ARG A 186 9.10 11.90 -3.83
C ARG A 186 9.85 12.11 -2.51
N PHE A 187 11.03 11.52 -2.39
CA PHE A 187 11.91 11.63 -1.22
C PHE A 187 12.38 13.05 -0.89
N ASP A 188 12.28 14.00 -1.83
CA ASP A 188 12.55 15.42 -1.59
C ASP A 188 11.34 16.21 -1.03
N ASP A 189 10.34 15.48 -0.52
CA ASP A 189 9.05 15.98 -0.01
C ASP A 189 8.23 16.76 -1.04
N SER A 190 8.46 16.52 -2.32
CA SER A 190 7.63 17.06 -3.39
C SER A 190 6.58 16.06 -3.87
N VAL A 191 5.41 16.59 -4.19
CA VAL A 191 4.37 15.88 -4.94
C VAL A 191 4.37 16.40 -6.36
N VAL A 192 4.38 15.48 -7.33
CA VAL A 192 4.42 15.80 -8.76
C VAL A 192 3.15 15.27 -9.41
N ALA A 193 2.48 16.12 -10.19
CA ALA A 193 1.46 15.67 -11.13
C ALA A 193 2.04 15.59 -12.53
N LEU A 194 1.94 14.40 -13.12
CA LEU A 194 2.37 14.10 -14.48
C LEU A 194 1.15 13.97 -15.38
N ASN A 195 1.25 14.44 -16.63
CA ASN A 195 0.23 14.13 -17.62
C ASN A 195 0.28 12.62 -17.94
N ALA A 196 -0.83 11.91 -17.73
CA ALA A 196 -0.85 10.44 -17.81
C ALA A 196 -0.49 9.87 -19.19
N GLN A 197 -0.68 10.64 -20.27
CA GLN A 197 -0.35 10.18 -21.62
C GLN A 197 1.11 10.42 -22.00
N THR A 198 1.78 11.41 -21.40
CA THR A 198 3.10 11.89 -21.87
C THR A 198 4.20 11.88 -20.82
N GLY A 199 3.87 11.70 -19.53
CA GLY A 199 4.82 11.78 -18.43
C GLY A 199 5.34 13.20 -18.14
N LYS A 200 4.83 14.22 -18.84
CA LYS A 200 5.26 15.61 -18.63
C LYS A 200 4.70 16.16 -17.33
N VAL A 201 5.55 16.81 -16.54
CA VAL A 201 5.14 17.54 -15.34
C VAL A 201 4.09 18.60 -15.69
N VAL A 202 2.94 18.52 -15.02
CA VAL A 202 1.86 19.51 -15.04
C VAL A 202 2.09 20.54 -13.92
N TRP A 203 2.35 20.05 -12.72
CA TRP A 203 2.75 20.84 -11.56
C TRP A 203 3.61 20.01 -10.62
N GLN A 204 4.38 20.70 -9.77
CA GLN A 204 5.14 20.13 -8.66
C GLN A 204 4.99 21.04 -7.44
N SER A 205 4.79 20.44 -6.26
CA SER A 205 4.58 21.16 -5.01
C SER A 205 5.36 20.51 -3.88
N THR A 206 6.24 21.26 -3.24
CA THR A 206 6.98 20.84 -2.05
C THR A 206 6.09 21.03 -0.82
N VAL A 207 5.83 19.96 -0.06
CA VAL A 207 4.91 19.97 1.09
C VAL A 207 5.64 19.99 2.44
N ALA A 208 6.92 19.60 2.48
CA ALA A 208 7.78 19.65 3.66
C ALA A 208 9.24 19.98 3.29
N ASP A 209 10.12 20.02 4.29
CA ASP A 209 11.55 20.27 4.13
C ASP A 209 12.32 19.00 4.51
N PHE A 210 12.83 18.28 3.51
CA PHE A 210 13.51 16.99 3.73
C PHE A 210 14.77 17.12 4.57
N HIS A 211 15.35 18.33 4.69
CA HIS A 211 16.45 18.60 5.62
C HIS A 211 16.04 18.46 7.09
N ALA A 212 14.74 18.48 7.38
CA ALA A 212 14.16 18.14 8.68
C ALA A 212 14.01 16.63 8.89
N ARG A 213 14.66 15.80 8.06
CA ARG A 213 14.73 14.33 8.17
C ARG A 213 13.39 13.63 7.95
N VAL A 214 12.52 14.24 7.17
CA VAL A 214 11.28 13.67 6.65
C VAL A 214 11.48 13.24 5.19
N SER A 215 10.63 12.32 4.73
CA SER A 215 10.56 11.89 3.34
C SER A 215 9.14 11.45 2.98
N ILE A 216 8.83 11.30 1.68
CA ILE A 216 7.61 10.67 1.20
C ILE A 216 7.97 9.35 0.50
N ASN A 217 7.47 8.23 1.02
CA ASN A 217 7.49 6.92 0.35
C ASN A 217 6.09 6.33 0.10
N SER A 218 5.05 6.83 0.79
CA SER A 218 3.65 6.42 0.57
C SER A 218 3.16 6.78 -0.83
N ALA A 219 2.34 5.93 -1.43
CA ALA A 219 1.57 6.28 -2.61
C ALA A 219 0.48 7.32 -2.24
N PRO A 220 0.19 8.31 -3.10
CA PRO A 220 -0.94 9.19 -2.89
C PRO A 220 -2.28 8.47 -3.10
N GLN A 221 -3.36 9.09 -2.65
CA GLN A 221 -4.74 8.70 -3.00
C GLN A 221 -5.47 9.87 -3.65
N PHE A 222 -6.07 9.64 -4.81
CA PHE A 222 -6.92 10.61 -5.49
C PHE A 222 -8.39 10.37 -5.16
N VAL A 223 -9.13 11.41 -4.84
CA VAL A 223 -10.56 11.32 -4.55
C VAL A 223 -11.33 12.53 -5.09
N GLU A 224 -12.47 12.23 -5.69
CA GLU A 224 -13.47 13.22 -6.09
C GLU A 224 -14.61 13.22 -5.07
N VAL A 225 -14.92 14.40 -4.52
CA VAL A 225 -16.00 14.58 -3.54
C VAL A 225 -16.73 15.89 -3.79
N GLY A 226 -17.95 15.79 -4.32
CA GLY A 226 -18.70 16.96 -4.80
C GLY A 226 -17.95 17.63 -5.96
N ASP A 227 -17.65 18.93 -5.82
CA ASP A 227 -16.90 19.71 -6.81
C ASP A 227 -15.39 19.78 -6.50
N ARG A 228 -14.88 18.95 -5.59
CA ARG A 228 -13.46 18.94 -5.18
C ARG A 228 -12.76 17.68 -5.62
N GLU A 229 -11.53 17.87 -6.09
CA GLU A 229 -10.60 16.84 -6.50
C GLU A 229 -9.36 16.95 -5.60
N LEU A 230 -9.13 15.95 -4.77
CA LEU A 230 -8.08 15.99 -3.75
C LEU A 230 -7.06 14.88 -3.96
N VAL A 231 -5.79 15.20 -3.72
CA VAL A 231 -4.69 14.24 -3.60
C VAL A 231 -4.27 14.19 -2.14
N ILE A 232 -4.47 13.04 -1.50
CA ILE A 232 -4.09 12.79 -0.11
C ILE A 232 -2.72 12.14 -0.09
N ILE A 233 -1.81 12.66 0.74
CA ILE A 233 -0.41 12.22 0.84
C ILE A 233 0.14 12.51 2.23
N SER A 234 1.15 11.77 2.66
CA SER A 234 1.70 11.84 4.02
C SER A 234 3.21 11.69 4.08
N LEU A 235 3.80 12.09 5.20
CA LEU A 235 5.25 12.00 5.47
C LEU A 235 5.61 10.80 6.32
N SER A 236 6.84 10.33 6.08
CA SER A 236 7.54 9.26 6.77
C SER A 236 8.72 9.79 7.60
N GLY A 237 9.26 8.93 8.50
CA GLY A 237 10.46 9.24 9.30
C GLY A 237 10.28 9.18 10.82
N GLY A 238 9.42 8.28 11.34
CA GLY A 238 9.18 8.13 12.78
C GLY A 238 10.49 7.97 13.57
N GLU A 239 11.42 7.18 13.03
CA GLU A 239 12.73 6.84 13.61
C GLU A 239 13.73 8.01 13.63
N PHE A 240 13.39 9.12 12.97
CA PHE A 240 14.16 10.37 12.96
C PHE A 240 13.55 11.45 13.87
N GLU A 241 12.59 11.06 14.71
CA GLU A 241 11.85 11.94 15.63
C GLU A 241 11.16 13.12 14.92
N ILE A 242 10.50 12.83 13.81
CA ILE A 242 9.71 13.83 13.08
C ILE A 242 8.34 14.03 13.75
N ARG A 243 7.65 15.11 13.37
CA ARG A 243 6.22 15.27 13.68
C ARG A 243 5.41 14.88 12.45
N GLY A 244 4.72 13.74 12.50
CA GLY A 244 3.98 13.22 11.35
C GLY A 244 2.97 14.22 10.78
N GLN A 245 2.86 14.24 9.45
CA GLN A 245 1.98 15.14 8.70
C GLN A 245 1.25 14.41 7.58
N VAL A 246 -0.01 14.79 7.38
CA VAL A 246 -0.86 14.36 6.27
C VAL A 246 -1.42 15.62 5.60
N PHE A 247 -1.49 15.61 4.28
CA PHE A 247 -1.94 16.73 3.46
C PHE A 247 -3.06 16.29 2.53
N ALA A 248 -3.98 17.21 2.24
CA ALA A 248 -4.73 17.20 0.99
C ALA A 248 -4.23 18.33 0.10
N LEU A 249 -3.93 17.99 -1.15
CA LEU A 249 -3.62 18.96 -2.20
C LEU A 249 -4.78 19.04 -3.19
N ASP A 250 -5.04 20.22 -3.73
CA ASP A 250 -5.93 20.41 -4.86
C ASP A 250 -5.31 19.74 -6.10
N ALA A 251 -6.01 18.74 -6.67
CA ALA A 251 -5.45 17.90 -7.73
C ALA A 251 -5.08 18.68 -9.01
N LYS A 252 -5.71 19.83 -9.23
CA LYS A 252 -5.48 20.68 -10.39
C LYS A 252 -4.27 21.58 -10.25
N THR A 253 -4.02 22.10 -9.05
CA THR A 253 -3.02 23.15 -8.80
C THR A 253 -1.84 22.72 -7.94
N GLY A 254 -1.96 21.63 -7.19
CA GLY A 254 -0.96 21.18 -6.21
C GLY A 254 -0.96 21.97 -4.90
N ASN A 255 -1.84 22.96 -4.75
CA ASN A 255 -1.91 23.78 -3.54
C ASN A 255 -2.46 22.97 -2.37
N THR A 256 -1.82 23.10 -1.20
CA THR A 256 -2.33 22.50 0.04
C THR A 256 -3.68 23.08 0.43
N VAL A 257 -4.69 22.22 0.52
CA VAL A 257 -6.05 22.54 0.97
C VAL A 257 -6.13 22.47 2.49
N TRP A 258 -5.58 21.41 3.07
CA TRP A 258 -5.45 21.26 4.51
C TRP A 258 -4.20 20.44 4.87
N ARG A 259 -3.78 20.57 6.12
CA ARG A 259 -2.69 19.79 6.73
C ARG A 259 -3.12 19.35 8.12
N PHE A 260 -2.93 18.07 8.41
CA PHE A 260 -3.14 17.46 9.73
C PHE A 260 -1.81 17.02 10.32
N SER A 261 -1.62 17.22 11.62
CA SER A 261 -0.47 16.69 12.37
C SER A 261 -0.93 15.57 13.27
N THR A 262 -0.20 14.45 13.25
CA THR A 262 -0.58 13.21 13.93
C THR A 262 -0.17 13.17 15.40
N THR A 263 0.52 14.20 15.92
CA THR A 263 0.78 14.35 17.36
C THR A 263 -0.12 15.43 17.97
N GLN A 264 -0.91 15.03 18.96
CA GLN A 264 -1.83 15.85 19.72
C GLN A 264 -1.09 16.48 20.91
N PRO A 265 -0.90 17.81 20.97
CA PRO A 265 -0.06 18.43 22.01
C PRO A 265 -0.49 18.12 23.45
N THR A 266 -1.79 17.91 23.70
CA THR A 266 -2.35 17.64 25.03
C THR A 266 -2.10 16.23 25.56
N SER A 267 -1.69 15.28 24.70
CA SER A 267 -1.37 13.90 25.08
C SER A 267 0.13 13.66 25.30
N PHE A 268 0.95 14.71 25.22
CA PHE A 268 2.41 14.68 25.37
C PHE A 268 2.89 15.60 26.49
N ALA A 269 3.99 15.22 27.13
CA ALA A 269 4.67 16.05 28.12
C ALA A 269 5.38 17.24 27.45
N GLY A 270 5.00 18.46 27.84
CA GLY A 270 5.66 19.68 27.37
C GLY A 270 5.58 19.85 25.85
N GLN A 271 6.73 19.91 25.18
CA GLN A 271 6.83 20.07 23.73
C GLN A 271 7.28 18.79 23.00
N SER A 272 7.31 17.63 23.68
CA SER A 272 7.74 16.36 23.08
C SER A 272 6.90 15.96 21.86
N PHE A 273 5.67 16.44 21.71
CA PHE A 273 4.86 16.24 20.50
C PHE A 273 5.49 16.79 19.22
N MET A 274 6.43 17.74 19.31
CA MET A 274 7.10 18.34 18.15
C MET A 274 8.11 17.39 17.49
N THR A 275 8.55 16.37 18.21
CA THR A 275 9.47 15.31 17.75
C THR A 275 8.91 13.92 18.07
N GLY A 276 7.59 13.84 18.26
CA GLY A 276 6.93 12.68 18.88
C GLY A 276 6.62 11.51 17.95
N GLY A 277 7.10 11.51 16.71
CA GLY A 277 6.84 10.47 15.71
C GLY A 277 5.48 10.62 15.03
N GLY A 278 4.76 9.51 14.92
CA GLY A 278 3.43 9.43 14.32
C GLY A 278 3.42 9.57 12.81
N ALA A 279 4.48 9.13 12.12
CA ALA A 279 4.54 9.14 10.66
C ALA A 279 3.37 8.33 10.05
N VAL A 280 2.88 8.71 8.87
CA VAL A 280 1.88 7.92 8.14
C VAL A 280 2.50 7.56 6.81
N TRP A 281 2.87 6.32 6.67
CA TRP A 281 3.79 5.88 5.62
C TRP A 281 3.15 4.87 4.67
N ASN A 282 1.83 4.65 4.80
CA ASN A 282 1.01 3.85 3.89
C ASN A 282 -0.17 4.66 3.34
N PRO A 283 -0.66 4.32 2.13
CA PRO A 283 -1.80 5.02 1.53
C PRO A 283 -3.08 4.83 2.34
N PRO A 284 -3.84 5.89 2.65
CA PRO A 284 -5.04 5.77 3.47
C PRO A 284 -6.18 5.07 2.72
N ALA A 285 -7.15 4.57 3.49
CA ALA A 285 -8.48 4.26 2.95
C ALA A 285 -9.37 5.51 3.05
N ILE A 286 -10.33 5.65 2.14
CA ILE A 286 -11.23 6.81 2.08
C ILE A 286 -12.67 6.31 1.89
N ASP A 287 -13.59 6.82 2.69
CA ASP A 287 -15.04 6.64 2.50
C ASP A 287 -15.67 7.99 2.15
N PRO A 288 -15.88 8.28 0.85
CA PRO A 288 -16.49 9.54 0.41
C PRO A 288 -17.93 9.73 0.91
N ASP A 289 -18.68 8.64 1.17
CA ASP A 289 -20.06 8.72 1.67
C ASP A 289 -20.11 9.19 3.12
N LEU A 290 -19.12 8.81 3.92
CA LEU A 290 -18.94 9.33 5.28
C LEU A 290 -18.13 10.63 5.32
N GLY A 291 -17.45 10.98 4.22
CA GLY A 291 -16.52 12.11 4.17
C GLY A 291 -15.31 11.91 5.08
N LEU A 292 -14.81 10.67 5.20
CA LEU A 292 -13.73 10.31 6.12
C LEU A 292 -12.51 9.72 5.39
N VAL A 293 -11.32 10.07 5.87
CA VAL A 293 -10.03 9.46 5.54
C VAL A 293 -9.55 8.68 6.76
N TYR A 294 -9.13 7.43 6.57
CA TYR A 294 -8.63 6.54 7.63
C TYR A 294 -7.12 6.39 7.50
N LEU A 295 -6.42 6.89 8.52
CA LEU A 295 -4.98 6.87 8.64
C LEU A 295 -4.55 5.73 9.57
N SER A 296 -3.55 4.97 9.18
CA SER A 296 -2.83 4.07 10.08
C SER A 296 -1.56 4.82 10.54
N VAL A 297 -1.51 5.24 11.81
CA VAL A 297 -0.51 6.16 12.33
C VAL A 297 0.65 5.41 13.01
N GLY A 298 1.85 5.85 12.65
CA GLY A 298 3.17 5.41 13.10
C GLY A 298 3.40 5.38 14.62
N ASN A 299 4.55 4.84 15.00
CA ASN A 299 5.12 4.77 16.34
C ASN A 299 5.28 6.15 17.01
N ALA A 300 5.37 6.15 18.34
CA ALA A 300 5.81 7.33 19.09
C ALA A 300 7.35 7.40 19.08
N ALA A 301 7.91 8.60 18.99
CA ALA A 301 9.37 8.78 18.95
C ALA A 301 9.90 9.52 20.20
N PRO A 302 11.10 9.16 20.73
CA PRO A 302 11.92 8.01 20.34
C PRO A 302 11.19 6.68 20.62
N ASP A 303 11.39 5.70 19.74
CA ASP A 303 10.62 4.46 19.63
C ASP A 303 10.52 3.69 20.95
N ILE A 304 11.67 3.46 21.60
CA ILE A 304 11.80 2.55 22.74
C ILE A 304 11.95 3.32 24.06
N LEU A 305 12.47 4.55 24.04
CA LEU A 305 12.69 5.37 25.23
C LEU A 305 11.52 6.34 25.47
N GLY A 306 10.63 5.98 26.40
CA GLY A 306 9.42 6.75 26.73
C GLY A 306 9.60 7.81 27.82
N GLU A 307 10.75 7.86 28.51
CA GLU A 307 10.97 8.64 29.73
C GLU A 307 10.64 10.15 29.59
N ASN A 308 10.86 10.72 28.40
CA ASN A 308 10.74 12.17 28.14
C ASN A 308 9.44 12.56 27.39
N ARG A 309 8.58 11.59 27.05
CA ARG A 309 7.34 11.80 26.29
C ARG A 309 6.11 11.31 27.04
N GLY A 310 5.98 11.64 28.32
CA GLY A 310 4.85 11.19 29.14
C GLY A 310 3.46 11.55 28.56
N GLY A 311 2.46 10.72 28.89
CA GLY A 311 1.09 10.78 28.35
C GLY A 311 0.85 9.70 27.30
N ASP A 312 -0.37 9.60 26.77
CA ASP A 312 -0.75 8.53 25.84
C ASP A 312 -0.09 8.64 24.46
N ASN A 313 0.54 9.77 24.15
CA ASN A 313 1.20 10.06 22.86
C ASN A 313 0.28 10.07 21.63
N LEU A 314 -1.03 10.31 21.83
CA LEU A 314 -1.98 10.40 20.73
C LEU A 314 -1.51 11.35 19.62
N PHE A 315 -1.61 11.00 18.34
CA PHE A 315 -2.29 9.82 17.78
C PHE A 315 -1.33 8.71 17.35
N SER A 316 -0.15 8.56 17.96
CA SER A 316 0.75 7.45 17.63
C SER A 316 0.09 6.09 17.86
N ALA A 317 0.51 5.08 17.09
CA ALA A 317 0.04 3.69 17.15
C ALA A 317 -1.49 3.61 17.18
N SER A 318 -2.13 4.34 16.27
CA SER A 318 -3.59 4.47 16.20
C SER A 318 -4.11 4.37 14.78
N VAL A 319 -5.32 3.83 14.65
CA VAL A 319 -6.18 4.12 13.50
C VAL A 319 -6.91 5.44 13.77
N VAL A 320 -6.80 6.41 12.87
CA VAL A 320 -7.41 7.74 13.01
C VAL A 320 -8.31 8.03 11.82
N ALA A 321 -9.55 8.44 12.09
CA ALA A 321 -10.42 9.02 11.08
C ALA A 321 -10.36 10.55 11.14
N ILE A 322 -10.09 11.17 10.00
CA ILE A 322 -10.16 12.61 9.80
C ILE A 322 -11.22 12.96 8.76
N ASP A 323 -11.79 14.16 8.87
CA ASP A 323 -12.72 14.71 7.89
C ASP A 323 -12.00 14.99 6.57
N LEU A 324 -12.52 14.44 5.48
CA LEU A 324 -11.92 14.47 4.14
C LEU A 324 -11.73 15.90 3.61
N LEU A 325 -12.62 16.83 3.95
CA LEU A 325 -12.63 18.18 3.38
C LEU A 325 -11.82 19.19 4.20
N THR A 326 -11.61 18.91 5.49
CA THR A 326 -11.01 19.85 6.44
C THR A 326 -9.76 19.33 7.12
N GLY A 327 -9.52 18.01 7.12
CA GLY A 327 -8.42 17.37 7.83
C GLY A 327 -8.58 17.34 9.35
N ASN A 328 -9.76 17.70 9.88
CA ASN A 328 -10.01 17.69 11.32
C ASN A 328 -10.20 16.26 11.84
N PRO A 329 -9.65 15.89 13.01
CA PRO A 329 -9.86 14.57 13.59
C PRO A 329 -11.32 14.38 14.00
N VAL A 330 -11.87 13.21 13.68
CA VAL A 330 -13.25 12.82 13.99
C VAL A 330 -13.27 11.78 15.11
N TRP A 331 -12.52 10.70 14.95
CA TRP A 331 -12.31 9.68 15.97
C TRP A 331 -10.93 9.04 15.83
N HIS A 332 -10.46 8.39 16.89
CA HIS A 332 -9.27 7.53 16.84
C HIS A 332 -9.51 6.28 17.69
N PHE A 333 -8.80 5.21 17.36
CA PHE A 333 -8.65 4.02 18.16
C PHE A 333 -7.17 3.75 18.32
N GLN A 334 -6.65 3.93 19.54
CA GLN A 334 -5.24 3.69 19.84
C GLN A 334 -5.03 2.21 20.16
N GLU A 335 -4.13 1.58 19.43
CA GLU A 335 -3.84 0.14 19.49
C GLU A 335 -2.71 -0.17 20.46
N VAL A 336 -1.85 0.82 20.74
CA VAL A 336 -0.80 0.75 21.75
C VAL A 336 -0.78 2.05 22.55
N HIS A 337 -1.14 1.96 23.82
CA HIS A 337 -1.08 3.07 24.76
C HIS A 337 0.38 3.36 25.14
N HIS A 338 0.83 4.60 24.95
CA HIS A 338 2.21 5.01 25.24
C HIS A 338 3.23 4.02 24.67
N ASP A 339 3.21 3.85 23.34
CA ASP A 339 4.07 2.90 22.64
C ASP A 339 5.55 3.09 23.00
N ILE A 340 6.22 2.03 23.46
CA ILE A 340 7.65 1.97 23.79
C ILE A 340 8.29 0.71 23.17
N TRP A 341 7.69 0.17 22.10
CA TRP A 341 8.10 -1.08 21.46
C TRP A 341 8.21 -0.99 19.94
N ASP A 342 7.95 0.18 19.36
CA ASP A 342 7.78 0.37 17.91
C ASP A 342 6.65 -0.48 17.31
N TYR A 343 5.52 -0.54 18.02
CA TYR A 343 4.33 -1.23 17.56
C TYR A 343 3.38 -0.26 16.86
N ASP A 344 3.83 0.27 15.73
CA ASP A 344 3.01 1.17 14.94
C ASP A 344 1.80 0.50 14.26
N SER A 345 0.85 1.34 13.84
CA SER A 345 -0.27 0.92 13.00
C SER A 345 0.20 0.93 11.54
N ALA A 346 1.07 -0.01 11.15
CA ALA A 346 1.66 -0.04 9.80
C ALA A 346 0.64 -0.32 8.69
N GLN A 347 -0.14 -1.41 8.81
CA GLN A 347 -0.94 -1.92 7.71
C GLN A 347 -2.02 -0.90 7.24
N PRO A 348 -2.15 -0.62 5.94
CA PRO A 348 -3.27 0.19 5.45
C PRO A 348 -4.61 -0.49 5.75
N ALA A 349 -5.56 0.30 6.24
CA ALA A 349 -6.89 -0.20 6.59
C ALA A 349 -7.69 -0.65 5.36
N VAL A 350 -8.52 -1.68 5.52
CA VAL A 350 -9.48 -2.16 4.50
C VAL A 350 -10.91 -1.92 4.94
N LEU A 351 -11.75 -1.34 4.08
CA LEU A 351 -13.14 -1.02 4.40
C LEU A 351 -14.09 -2.05 3.78
N PHE A 352 -15.03 -2.56 4.56
CA PHE A 352 -15.98 -3.55 4.08
C PHE A 352 -17.32 -3.49 4.80
N PRO A 353 -18.43 -3.93 4.16
CA PRO A 353 -19.68 -4.16 4.88
C PRO A 353 -19.57 -5.41 5.74
N LEU A 354 -20.18 -5.38 6.93
CA LEU A 354 -20.20 -6.53 7.85
C LEU A 354 -21.60 -6.75 8.42
N ASP A 355 -22.12 -7.95 8.20
CA ASP A 355 -23.35 -8.43 8.82
C ASP A 355 -23.00 -9.32 10.01
N LYS A 356 -23.32 -8.88 11.23
CA LYS A 356 -23.01 -9.62 12.46
C LYS A 356 -24.10 -9.45 13.50
N ASP A 357 -24.55 -10.57 14.06
CA ASP A 357 -25.56 -10.63 15.14
C ASP A 357 -26.85 -9.85 14.81
N GLY A 358 -27.29 -9.92 13.55
CA GLY A 358 -28.48 -9.21 13.05
C GLY A 358 -28.30 -7.70 12.85
N LYS A 359 -27.07 -7.18 12.97
CA LYS A 359 -26.72 -5.78 12.72
C LYS A 359 -25.89 -5.66 11.43
N HIS A 360 -26.07 -4.54 10.74
CA HIS A 360 -25.31 -4.15 9.57
C HIS A 360 -24.31 -3.05 9.98
N PHE A 361 -23.03 -3.31 9.77
CA PHE A 361 -21.94 -2.39 10.08
C PHE A 361 -21.24 -1.93 8.81
N ARG A 362 -20.78 -0.68 8.84
CA ARG A 362 -19.73 -0.18 7.94
C ARG A 362 -18.41 -0.44 8.65
N ALA A 363 -17.74 -1.54 8.32
CA ALA A 363 -16.56 -1.99 9.03
C ALA A 363 -15.27 -1.47 8.39
N LEU A 364 -14.25 -1.35 9.24
CA LEU A 364 -12.84 -1.18 8.91
C LEU A 364 -12.07 -2.32 9.57
N GLY A 365 -11.21 -3.00 8.81
CA GLY A 365 -10.27 -3.99 9.31
C GLY A 365 -8.84 -3.47 9.25
N HIS A 366 -8.07 -3.74 10.31
CA HIS A 366 -6.66 -3.37 10.41
C HIS A 366 -5.90 -4.41 11.24
N CYS A 367 -4.73 -4.83 10.78
CA CYS A 367 -3.80 -5.63 11.57
C CYS A 367 -2.61 -4.77 12.03
N SER A 368 -2.40 -4.72 13.33
CA SER A 368 -1.34 -3.93 13.97
C SER A 368 -0.01 -4.70 14.02
N LYS A 369 1.12 -4.00 14.15
CA LYS A 369 2.42 -4.62 14.49
C LYS A 369 2.40 -5.42 15.78
N THR A 370 1.42 -5.20 16.65
CA THR A 370 1.16 -6.06 17.81
C THR A 370 0.75 -7.50 17.42
N GLY A 371 0.47 -7.78 16.14
CA GLY A 371 -0.06 -9.05 15.63
C GLY A 371 -1.55 -9.23 15.87
N GLN A 372 -2.19 -8.27 16.55
CA GLN A 372 -3.63 -8.25 16.78
C GLN A 372 -4.37 -7.67 15.58
N TYR A 373 -5.55 -8.22 15.31
CA TYR A 373 -6.43 -7.73 14.26
C TYR A 373 -7.63 -7.03 14.89
N TYR A 374 -7.96 -5.83 14.41
CA TYR A 374 -9.08 -5.05 14.89
C TYR A 374 -10.13 -4.90 13.78
N ILE A 375 -11.40 -5.05 14.16
CA ILE A 375 -12.54 -4.75 13.28
C ILE A 375 -13.38 -3.70 13.99
N LEU A 376 -13.39 -2.50 13.42
CA LEU A 376 -14.01 -1.31 13.98
C LEU A 376 -15.22 -0.89 13.13
N ASP A 377 -16.22 -0.28 13.75
CA ASP A 377 -17.22 0.50 13.00
C ASP A 377 -16.56 1.77 12.50
N ARG A 378 -16.42 1.92 11.19
CA ARG A 378 -15.66 3.01 10.58
C ARG A 378 -16.31 4.38 10.71
N GLY A 379 -17.60 4.44 11.06
CA GLY A 379 -18.27 5.72 11.35
C GLY A 379 -17.93 6.26 12.74
N THR A 380 -17.54 5.38 13.68
CA THR A 380 -17.44 5.74 15.11
C THR A 380 -16.12 5.35 15.78
N GLY A 381 -15.30 4.52 15.14
CA GLY A 381 -14.08 3.95 15.71
C GLY A 381 -14.32 2.88 16.78
N GLN A 382 -15.58 2.52 17.05
CA GLN A 382 -15.91 1.56 18.11
C GLN A 382 -15.61 0.12 17.66
N PRO A 383 -14.98 -0.71 18.51
CA PRO A 383 -14.76 -2.12 18.18
C PRO A 383 -16.07 -2.89 17.96
N ILE A 384 -16.16 -3.62 16.86
CA ILE A 384 -17.27 -4.53 16.57
C ILE A 384 -17.09 -5.86 17.30
N PHE A 385 -15.84 -6.27 17.50
CA PHE A 385 -15.45 -7.37 18.37
C PHE A 385 -14.95 -6.83 19.71
N PRO A 386 -15.18 -7.54 20.83
CA PRO A 386 -14.69 -7.08 22.12
C PRO A 386 -13.19 -6.79 22.11
N VAL A 387 -12.80 -5.68 22.71
CA VAL A 387 -11.41 -5.33 23.04
C VAL A 387 -11.32 -5.24 24.56
N THR A 388 -10.36 -5.95 25.14
CA THR A 388 -10.16 -5.98 26.60
C THR A 388 -8.84 -5.34 26.98
N GLU A 389 -8.87 -4.39 27.90
CA GLU A 389 -7.66 -3.87 28.55
C GLU A 389 -7.02 -4.94 29.43
N ARG A 390 -5.73 -5.23 29.20
CA ARG A 390 -4.96 -6.14 30.05
C ARG A 390 -3.76 -5.42 30.66
N PRO A 391 -3.41 -5.71 31.93
CA PRO A 391 -2.25 -5.12 32.56
C PRO A 391 -0.97 -5.33 31.75
N VAL A 392 -0.17 -4.28 31.63
CA VAL A 392 1.19 -4.40 31.09
C VAL A 392 2.02 -5.31 32.01
N PRO A 393 2.80 -6.26 31.44
CA PRO A 393 3.69 -7.10 32.24
C PRO A 393 4.71 -6.25 33.04
N PRO A 394 5.05 -6.64 34.27
CA PRO A 394 6.04 -5.90 35.04
C PRO A 394 7.43 -6.04 34.40
N SER A 395 8.20 -4.95 34.45
CA SER A 395 9.64 -4.98 34.19
C SER A 395 10.42 -4.98 35.52
N VAL A 396 11.73 -5.29 35.52
CA VAL A 396 12.50 -5.39 36.77
C VAL A 396 12.82 -4.00 37.35
N ALA A 397 13.43 -3.95 38.55
CA ALA A 397 13.72 -2.72 39.31
C ALA A 397 14.65 -1.68 38.60
N GLY A 398 15.00 -1.88 37.33
CA GLY A 398 15.73 -0.93 36.49
C GLY A 398 14.84 -0.11 35.54
N ALA A 399 13.56 -0.46 35.36
CA ALA A 399 12.66 0.23 34.43
C ALA A 399 12.00 1.50 34.99
N ALA A 400 12.38 1.96 36.18
CA ALA A 400 11.68 3.06 36.87
C ALA A 400 11.72 4.41 36.11
N PHE A 401 12.65 4.55 35.15
CA PHE A 401 12.72 5.70 34.25
C PHE A 401 11.71 5.61 33.10
N GLN A 402 11.29 4.40 32.72
CA GLN A 402 10.30 4.23 31.66
C GLN A 402 8.91 4.58 32.16
N ILE A 403 8.23 5.37 31.35
CA ILE A 403 6.80 5.54 31.45
C ILE A 403 6.20 4.38 30.66
N ALA A 404 5.24 3.67 31.26
CA ALA A 404 4.48 2.63 30.58
C ALA A 404 3.00 2.82 30.92
N SER A 405 2.13 2.56 29.94
CA SER A 405 0.69 2.52 30.20
C SER A 405 0.35 1.43 31.23
N PRO A 406 -0.66 1.62 32.11
CA PRO A 406 -1.12 0.56 33.00
C PRO A 406 -1.64 -0.68 32.27
N THR A 407 -2.27 -0.49 31.11
CA THR A 407 -2.89 -1.55 30.32
C THR A 407 -2.64 -1.37 28.83
N GLN A 408 -2.87 -2.44 28.07
CA GLN A 408 -2.91 -2.43 26.60
C GLN A 408 -4.20 -3.09 26.10
N PRO A 409 -4.72 -2.68 24.94
CA PRO A 409 -5.93 -3.26 24.35
C PRO A 409 -5.63 -4.65 23.75
N TYR A 410 -6.56 -5.59 23.93
CA TYR A 410 -6.50 -6.91 23.30
C TYR A 410 -7.79 -7.26 22.57
N SER A 411 -7.68 -7.49 21.27
CA SER A 411 -8.80 -7.86 20.40
C SER A 411 -9.28 -9.30 20.64
N ALA A 412 -10.58 -9.51 20.50
CA ALA A 412 -11.19 -10.85 20.46
C ALA A 412 -11.13 -11.50 19.07
N VAL A 413 -10.72 -10.77 18.03
CA VAL A 413 -10.42 -11.35 16.71
C VAL A 413 -9.15 -12.19 16.86
N GLU A 414 -9.20 -13.42 16.34
CA GLU A 414 -8.10 -14.37 16.42
C GLU A 414 -6.87 -13.86 15.63
N PRO A 415 -5.69 -13.75 16.27
CA PRO A 415 -4.49 -13.30 15.60
C PRO A 415 -3.97 -14.34 14.60
N MET A 416 -3.41 -13.86 13.49
CA MET A 416 -2.82 -14.72 12.47
C MET A 416 -1.49 -15.30 12.94
N THR A 417 -0.66 -14.47 13.56
CA THR A 417 0.66 -14.85 14.07
C THR A 417 0.62 -15.22 15.56
N PRO A 418 1.52 -16.07 16.06
CA PRO A 418 1.71 -16.29 17.49
C PRO A 418 2.13 -15.00 18.21
N LEU A 419 1.53 -14.72 19.36
CA LEU A 419 1.79 -13.55 20.21
C LEU A 419 2.62 -13.89 21.46
N SER A 420 2.89 -15.18 21.70
CA SER A 420 3.70 -15.63 22.83
C SER A 420 4.50 -16.90 22.53
N PHE A 421 5.64 -17.08 23.21
CA PHE A 421 6.56 -18.18 22.94
C PHE A 421 5.95 -19.57 23.20
N ASP A 422 4.97 -19.68 24.10
CA ASP A 422 4.26 -20.93 24.40
C ASP A 422 3.32 -21.39 23.27
N GLN A 423 3.00 -20.50 22.33
CA GLN A 423 2.22 -20.83 21.13
C GLN A 423 3.08 -21.42 20.00
N LEU A 424 4.42 -21.40 20.14
CA LEU A 424 5.36 -21.93 19.14
C LEU A 424 5.56 -23.43 19.30
N THR A 425 5.68 -24.16 18.18
CA THR A 425 6.11 -25.56 18.17
C THR A 425 7.54 -25.71 18.68
N THR A 426 7.96 -26.94 19.00
CA THR A 426 9.34 -27.22 19.38
C THR A 426 10.34 -26.82 18.31
N GLU A 427 10.02 -27.02 17.03
CA GLU A 427 10.90 -26.58 15.94
C GLU A 427 10.94 -25.06 15.79
N GLU A 428 9.92 -24.33 16.21
CA GLU A 428 9.83 -22.87 16.12
C GLU A 428 10.48 -22.14 17.30
N GLN A 429 10.68 -22.83 18.43
CA GLN A 429 11.29 -22.22 19.61
C GLN A 429 12.67 -21.62 19.28
N PRO A 430 12.96 -20.39 19.79
CA PRO A 430 14.26 -19.77 19.63
C PRO A 430 15.34 -20.53 20.41
N ASP A 431 16.53 -20.66 19.81
CA ASP A 431 17.71 -21.17 20.51
C ASP A 431 18.28 -20.08 21.42
N THR A 432 17.77 -20.00 22.65
CA THR A 432 18.17 -18.96 23.61
C THR A 432 19.66 -19.03 23.97
N ALA A 433 20.29 -20.20 23.88
CA ALA A 433 21.72 -20.34 24.13
C ALA A 433 22.53 -19.74 22.97
N ALA A 434 22.16 -20.02 21.72
CA ALA A 434 22.78 -19.40 20.55
C ALA A 434 22.58 -17.87 20.54
N ILE A 435 21.37 -17.41 20.84
CA ILE A 435 21.06 -15.97 20.95
C ILE A 435 21.94 -15.32 22.03
N THR A 436 22.01 -15.94 23.21
CA THR A 436 22.83 -15.44 24.32
C THR A 436 24.31 -15.40 23.95
N ALA A 437 24.82 -16.41 23.24
CA ALA A 437 26.20 -16.41 22.77
C ALA A 437 26.46 -15.25 21.78
N ALA A 438 25.55 -15.05 20.82
CA ALA A 438 25.64 -14.01 19.80
C ALA A 438 25.64 -12.59 20.40
N PHE A 439 24.86 -12.37 21.46
CA PHE A 439 24.72 -11.05 22.10
C PHE A 439 25.36 -10.95 23.48
N SER A 440 26.33 -11.82 23.81
CA SER A 440 26.95 -11.89 25.14
C SER A 440 27.57 -10.57 25.62
N SER A 441 28.12 -9.76 24.72
CA SER A 441 28.67 -8.43 25.02
C SER A 441 27.61 -7.37 25.35
N PHE A 442 26.34 -7.64 25.08
CA PHE A 442 25.22 -6.73 25.30
C PHE A 442 24.39 -7.09 26.53
N LEU A 443 24.70 -8.18 27.24
CA LEU A 443 24.03 -8.54 28.47
C LEU A 443 24.25 -7.47 29.56
N ALA A 444 23.23 -7.22 30.38
CA ALA A 444 23.33 -6.33 31.52
C ALA A 444 24.30 -6.89 32.60
N PRO A 445 24.86 -6.05 33.47
CA PRO A 445 25.64 -6.54 34.62
C PRO A 445 24.84 -7.58 35.43
N GLY A 446 25.38 -8.79 35.56
CA GLY A 446 24.74 -9.90 36.28
C GLY A 446 23.68 -10.68 35.48
N GLN A 447 23.38 -10.28 34.24
CA GLN A 447 22.54 -11.05 33.33
C GLN A 447 23.36 -12.19 32.70
N THR A 448 22.89 -13.43 32.84
CA THR A 448 23.58 -14.62 32.32
C THR A 448 23.04 -15.11 30.97
N GLU A 449 21.79 -14.74 30.64
CA GLU A 449 21.11 -15.13 29.41
C GLU A 449 20.12 -14.04 28.95
N VAL A 450 19.81 -14.03 27.65
CA VAL A 450 18.78 -13.15 27.10
C VAL A 450 17.41 -13.51 27.69
N ALA A 451 16.68 -12.49 28.16
CA ALA A 451 15.39 -12.69 28.82
C ALA A 451 14.24 -12.76 27.82
N ARG A 452 13.69 -13.97 27.60
CA ARG A 452 12.42 -14.12 26.88
C ARG A 452 11.31 -13.44 27.67
N SER A 453 10.74 -12.38 27.10
CA SER A 453 9.78 -11.53 27.80
C SER A 453 8.40 -11.57 27.11
N PRO A 454 7.30 -11.56 27.87
CA PRO A 454 5.96 -11.39 27.29
C PRO A 454 5.87 -10.10 26.45
N GLN A 455 4.99 -10.10 25.45
CA GLN A 455 4.63 -8.91 24.69
C GLN A 455 4.28 -7.74 25.63
N TYR A 456 4.72 -6.53 25.27
CA TYR A 456 4.57 -5.31 26.06
C TYR A 456 5.33 -5.29 27.39
N THR A 457 6.31 -6.17 27.64
CA THR A 457 7.21 -5.97 28.80
C THR A 457 8.01 -4.68 28.59
N PRO A 458 7.95 -3.68 29.50
CA PRO A 458 8.65 -2.41 29.31
C PRO A 458 10.17 -2.60 29.12
N PRO A 459 10.77 -1.96 28.10
CA PRO A 459 12.21 -2.01 27.86
C PRO A 459 13.01 -1.46 29.05
N ASP A 460 14.07 -2.14 29.45
CA ASP A 460 14.97 -1.69 30.50
C ASP A 460 16.41 -2.12 30.17
N GLU A 461 17.32 -2.05 31.14
CA GLU A 461 18.72 -2.41 30.91
C GLU A 461 18.92 -3.90 30.61
N THR A 462 17.92 -4.75 30.88
CA THR A 462 17.96 -6.18 30.58
C THR A 462 17.86 -6.38 29.07
N LEU A 463 18.77 -7.19 28.51
CA LEU A 463 18.67 -7.60 27.12
C LEU A 463 17.55 -8.63 26.96
N ARG A 464 16.49 -8.27 26.21
CA ARG A 464 15.25 -9.04 26.12
C ARG A 464 15.03 -9.55 24.71
N LEU A 465 14.50 -10.75 24.59
CA LEU A 465 13.90 -11.27 23.36
C LEU A 465 12.38 -11.10 23.46
N ILE A 466 11.76 -10.40 22.52
CA ILE A 466 10.32 -10.16 22.50
C ILE A 466 9.71 -10.66 21.18
N MET A 467 8.47 -11.14 21.26
CA MET A 467 7.63 -11.42 20.10
C MET A 467 6.21 -10.88 20.29
N PRO A 468 5.56 -10.34 19.24
CA PRO A 468 6.18 -9.91 17.98
C PRO A 468 7.32 -8.89 18.20
N GLY A 469 8.31 -8.83 17.30
CA GLY A 469 9.35 -7.79 17.30
C GLY A 469 8.84 -6.44 16.77
N ASP A 470 9.73 -5.47 16.53
CA ASP A 470 9.46 -4.16 15.92
C ASP A 470 8.99 -4.25 14.46
N ASN A 471 9.41 -5.28 13.73
CA ASN A 471 8.83 -5.63 12.43
C ASN A 471 7.38 -6.16 12.58
N GLY A 472 6.95 -6.38 13.82
CA GLY A 472 5.58 -6.66 14.19
C GLY A 472 5.05 -8.01 13.76
N GLY A 473 3.76 -8.23 14.03
CA GLY A 473 3.00 -9.36 13.55
C GLY A 473 2.33 -9.10 12.20
N CYS A 474 2.03 -7.85 11.89
CA CYS A 474 1.54 -7.36 10.60
C CYS A 474 2.18 -6.00 10.34
N GLU A 475 2.71 -5.82 9.13
CA GLU A 475 3.48 -4.65 8.74
C GLU A 475 2.76 -3.92 7.58
N TRP A 476 3.48 -3.29 6.65
CA TRP A 476 2.99 -2.43 5.57
C TRP A 476 2.13 -3.14 4.56
N ASN A 477 2.33 -4.45 4.46
CA ASN A 477 1.80 -5.25 3.38
C ASN A 477 0.26 -5.22 3.36
N PRO A 478 -0.38 -4.65 2.31
CA PRO A 478 -1.82 -4.43 2.28
C PRO A 478 -2.64 -5.73 2.36
N ALA A 479 -3.72 -5.68 3.13
CA ALA A 479 -4.74 -6.74 3.18
C ALA A 479 -5.71 -6.66 2.00
N ALA A 480 -6.46 -7.73 1.76
CA ALA A 480 -7.52 -7.80 0.77
C ALA A 480 -8.83 -8.34 1.37
N PHE A 481 -9.98 -7.85 0.94
CA PHE A 481 -11.29 -8.32 1.38
C PHE A 481 -12.11 -8.84 0.21
N SER A 482 -12.64 -10.07 0.31
CA SER A 482 -13.56 -10.59 -0.71
C SER A 482 -15.02 -10.46 -0.27
N PRO A 483 -15.88 -9.74 -1.01
CA PRO A 483 -17.31 -9.75 -0.76
C PRO A 483 -17.96 -11.11 -1.04
N ARG A 484 -17.29 -12.03 -1.75
CA ARG A 484 -17.80 -13.37 -2.06
C ARG A 484 -17.63 -14.32 -0.88
N THR A 485 -16.46 -14.35 -0.25
CA THR A 485 -16.19 -15.23 0.90
C THR A 485 -16.51 -14.57 2.25
N LYS A 486 -16.55 -13.23 2.28
CA LYS A 486 -16.56 -12.41 3.50
C LYS A 486 -15.30 -12.57 4.35
N PHE A 487 -14.19 -12.95 3.73
CA PHE A 487 -12.91 -13.08 4.40
C PHE A 487 -12.04 -11.86 4.13
N VAL A 488 -11.22 -11.52 5.11
CA VAL A 488 -10.05 -10.68 4.91
C VAL A 488 -8.81 -11.56 4.81
N TYR A 489 -7.98 -11.32 3.80
CA TYR A 489 -6.74 -12.00 3.51
C TYR A 489 -5.57 -11.08 3.78
N TYR A 490 -4.57 -11.54 4.51
CA TYR A 490 -3.43 -10.71 4.86
C TYR A 490 -2.20 -11.56 5.19
N GLY A 491 -1.04 -10.94 4.98
CA GLY A 491 0.23 -11.45 5.44
C GLY A 491 0.49 -11.05 6.90
N ALA A 492 1.04 -11.96 7.66
CA ALA A 492 1.52 -11.77 9.02
C ALA A 492 2.91 -12.41 9.14
N ARG A 493 3.69 -11.97 10.13
CA ARG A 493 5.05 -12.45 10.34
C ARG A 493 5.30 -12.82 11.80
N HIS A 494 6.24 -13.73 12.00
CA HIS A 494 6.88 -14.02 13.27
C HIS A 494 8.34 -13.69 13.10
N ASP A 495 8.75 -12.55 13.66
CA ASP A 495 10.12 -12.03 13.56
C ASP A 495 10.48 -11.43 14.93
N PRO A 496 11.07 -12.22 15.86
CA PRO A 496 11.42 -11.76 17.20
C PRO A 496 12.72 -10.97 17.24
N ASP A 497 12.74 -9.92 18.07
CA ASP A 497 13.89 -9.01 18.16
C ASP A 497 14.50 -9.00 19.55
N VAL A 498 15.75 -8.53 19.60
CA VAL A 498 16.48 -8.33 20.84
C VAL A 498 16.77 -6.86 21.06
N PHE A 499 16.36 -6.34 22.22
CA PHE A 499 16.64 -4.95 22.57
C PHE A 499 16.84 -4.74 24.07
N LYS A 500 17.43 -3.59 24.40
CA LYS A 500 17.50 -3.01 25.75
C LYS A 500 17.61 -1.50 25.69
N THR A 501 17.36 -0.82 26.81
CA THR A 501 17.60 0.61 26.92
C THR A 501 18.01 1.01 28.34
N HIS A 502 18.38 2.27 28.53
CA HIS A 502 18.71 2.86 29.82
C HIS A 502 18.20 4.31 29.85
N SER A 503 18.11 4.90 31.05
CA SER A 503 17.72 6.30 31.17
C SER A 503 18.70 7.22 30.45
N GLY A 504 18.19 8.23 29.75
CA GLY A 504 18.99 9.18 28.98
C GLY A 504 19.68 8.57 27.75
N ASN A 505 19.22 7.42 27.24
CA ASN A 505 19.83 6.79 26.09
C ASN A 505 19.64 7.62 24.82
N SER A 506 20.70 8.29 24.39
CA SER A 506 20.78 9.07 23.16
C SER A 506 21.58 8.38 22.04
N SER A 507 21.74 7.05 22.12
CA SER A 507 22.57 6.30 21.18
C SER A 507 21.92 6.29 19.81
N LEU A 508 22.69 6.65 18.80
CA LEU A 508 22.28 6.54 17.41
C LEU A 508 22.61 5.14 16.89
N ILE A 509 21.70 4.58 16.11
CA ILE A 509 21.94 3.34 15.36
C ILE A 509 22.45 3.75 13.98
N PRO A 510 23.72 3.48 13.67
CA PRO A 510 24.29 3.92 12.41
C PRO A 510 23.58 3.26 11.22
N GLN A 511 23.20 4.06 10.24
CA GLN A 511 22.75 3.54 8.95
C GLN A 511 23.84 3.77 7.91
N ALA A 512 24.10 2.73 7.11
CA ALA A 512 25.05 2.79 5.99
C ALA A 512 24.79 3.98 5.04
N VAL A 513 23.51 4.23 4.86
CA VAL A 513 22.87 5.20 3.97
C VAL A 513 21.55 5.59 4.64
N ASN A 514 21.04 6.80 4.40
CA ASN A 514 19.75 7.28 4.91
C ASN A 514 19.73 7.87 6.33
N GLY A 515 20.90 8.12 6.92
CA GLY A 515 21.05 8.82 8.20
C GLY A 515 20.81 7.95 9.44
N ASP A 516 21.50 8.26 10.54
CA ASP A 516 21.43 7.43 11.74
C ASP A 516 20.05 7.52 12.42
N LEU A 517 19.53 6.38 12.86
CA LEU A 517 18.23 6.28 13.57
C LEU A 517 18.40 6.62 15.05
N HIS A 518 17.38 7.20 15.67
CA HIS A 518 17.35 7.43 17.10
C HIS A 518 16.14 6.76 17.76
N LEU A 519 16.28 5.46 18.01
CA LEU A 519 15.23 4.65 18.67
C LEU A 519 15.25 4.78 20.20
N GLY A 520 16.32 5.35 20.77
CA GLY A 520 16.56 5.36 22.21
C GLY A 520 16.84 3.95 22.77
N SER A 521 17.53 3.08 22.02
CA SER A 521 17.78 1.69 22.39
C SER A 521 19.08 1.13 21.79
N THR A 522 19.64 0.09 22.43
CA THR A 522 20.45 -0.91 21.71
C THR A 522 19.48 -1.96 21.15
N PHE A 523 19.43 -2.10 19.83
CA PHE A 523 18.35 -2.81 19.13
C PHE A 523 18.89 -3.71 18.01
N PHE A 524 18.33 -4.90 17.85
CA PHE A 524 18.67 -5.87 16.82
C PHE A 524 17.43 -6.64 16.32
N ASN A 525 17.09 -6.50 15.04
CA ASN A 525 16.00 -7.21 14.37
C ASN A 525 16.45 -8.47 13.59
N HIS A 526 17.75 -8.73 13.55
CA HIS A 526 18.28 -10.01 13.09
C HIS A 526 18.92 -10.73 14.25
N VAL A 527 18.18 -11.71 14.76
CA VAL A 527 18.52 -12.43 15.98
C VAL A 527 19.00 -13.85 15.62
N PRO A 528 20.31 -14.14 15.67
CA PRO A 528 20.82 -15.48 15.39
C PRO A 528 20.21 -16.51 16.34
N GLY A 529 19.59 -17.56 15.80
CA GLY A 529 18.90 -18.57 16.59
C GLY A 529 17.42 -18.26 16.86
N ALA A 530 16.94 -17.05 16.53
CA ALA A 530 15.52 -16.85 16.27
C ALA A 530 15.16 -17.55 14.95
N LYS A 531 13.93 -18.06 14.86
CA LYS A 531 13.45 -18.83 13.72
C LYS A 531 12.29 -18.10 13.07
N PRO A 532 12.57 -17.02 12.30
CA PRO A 532 11.52 -16.21 11.74
C PRO A 532 10.75 -16.95 10.63
N PHE A 533 9.49 -16.59 10.44
CA PHE A 533 8.63 -17.15 9.40
C PHE A 533 7.49 -16.21 9.04
N GLY A 534 6.91 -16.42 7.87
CA GLY A 534 5.74 -15.70 7.38
C GLY A 534 4.48 -16.56 7.40
N LEU A 535 3.35 -15.89 7.41
CA LEU A 535 2.03 -16.49 7.31
C LEU A 535 1.18 -15.67 6.34
N TYR A 536 0.57 -16.29 5.34
CA TYR A 536 -0.59 -15.71 4.67
C TYR A 536 -1.82 -16.49 5.08
N GLY A 537 -2.94 -15.80 5.32
CA GLY A 537 -4.13 -16.47 5.80
C GLY A 537 -5.41 -15.72 5.50
N ALA A 538 -6.52 -16.32 5.91
CA ALA A 538 -7.85 -15.72 5.83
C ALA A 538 -8.51 -15.67 7.21
N THR A 539 -9.09 -14.52 7.56
CA THR A 539 -9.94 -14.37 8.74
C THR A 539 -11.37 -14.11 8.28
N ASP A 540 -12.33 -14.89 8.81
CA ASP A 540 -13.75 -14.66 8.55
C ASP A 540 -14.23 -13.45 9.36
N THR A 541 -14.59 -12.37 8.67
CA THR A 541 -14.93 -11.09 9.31
C THR A 541 -16.18 -11.15 10.18
N ARG A 542 -17.03 -12.16 9.98
CA ARG A 542 -18.29 -12.37 10.73
C ARG A 542 -18.05 -13.02 12.07
N THR A 543 -17.04 -13.88 12.15
CA THR A 543 -16.74 -14.68 13.35
C THR A 543 -15.47 -14.20 14.06
N GLY A 544 -14.61 -13.45 13.37
CA GLY A 544 -13.29 -13.04 13.86
C GLY A 544 -12.35 -14.24 14.02
N LYS A 545 -12.56 -15.34 13.31
CA LYS A 545 -11.74 -16.56 13.39
C LYS A 545 -10.90 -16.75 12.14
N VAL A 546 -9.68 -17.24 12.34
CA VAL A 546 -8.82 -17.62 11.23
C VAL A 546 -9.37 -18.91 10.61
N VAL A 547 -9.55 -18.89 9.29
CA VAL A 547 -10.10 -20.00 8.50
C VAL A 547 -9.00 -20.94 8.04
N TRP A 548 -7.89 -20.37 7.54
CA TRP A 548 -6.73 -21.11 7.07
C TRP A 548 -5.47 -20.24 7.16
N LYS A 549 -4.30 -20.88 7.24
CA LYS A 549 -2.97 -20.26 7.25
C LYS A 549 -2.03 -21.05 6.34
N ILE A 550 -1.23 -20.36 5.55
CA ILE A 550 -0.13 -20.88 4.73
C ILE A 550 1.16 -20.39 5.38
N ARG A 551 2.07 -21.33 5.69
CA ARG A 551 3.36 -21.01 6.31
C ARG A 551 4.44 -20.83 5.25
N LEU A 552 5.21 -19.76 5.39
CA LEU A 552 6.34 -19.43 4.54
C LEU A 552 7.68 -19.53 5.30
N PRO A 553 8.79 -19.82 4.61
CA PRO A 553 10.12 -19.89 5.22
C PRO A 553 10.70 -18.51 5.61
N GLN A 554 10.13 -17.41 5.09
CA GLN A 554 10.55 -16.04 5.38
C GLN A 554 9.35 -15.21 5.83
N PRO A 555 9.54 -14.15 6.64
CA PRO A 555 8.50 -13.18 6.98
C PRO A 555 7.68 -12.72 5.76
N ALA A 556 6.37 -12.55 5.95
CA ALA A 556 5.48 -12.09 4.89
C ALA A 556 5.71 -10.59 4.63
N LYS A 557 6.03 -10.24 3.37
CA LYS A 557 6.31 -8.87 2.92
C LYS A 557 5.38 -8.35 1.83
N SER A 558 4.75 -9.23 1.04
CA SER A 558 3.89 -8.86 -0.07
C SER A 558 2.47 -8.52 0.38
N GLY A 559 1.88 -7.51 -0.25
CA GLY A 559 0.44 -7.30 -0.18
C GLY A 559 -0.33 -8.47 -0.79
N VAL A 560 -1.65 -8.48 -0.59
CA VAL A 560 -2.51 -9.54 -1.12
C VAL A 560 -3.47 -9.02 -2.19
N LEU A 561 -3.75 -9.85 -3.19
CA LEU A 561 -4.84 -9.67 -4.15
C LEU A 561 -5.81 -10.83 -4.02
N VAL A 562 -7.11 -10.58 -4.15
CA VAL A 562 -8.11 -11.64 -4.38
C VAL A 562 -8.91 -11.39 -5.66
N ALA A 563 -8.87 -12.35 -6.58
CA ALA A 563 -9.60 -12.33 -7.85
C ALA A 563 -9.96 -13.78 -8.24
N GLY A 564 -11.12 -14.00 -8.85
CA GLY A 564 -11.49 -15.34 -9.35
C GLY A 564 -11.63 -16.42 -8.28
N ASP A 565 -11.90 -16.07 -7.02
CA ASP A 565 -11.78 -16.96 -5.85
C ASP A 565 -10.35 -17.54 -5.65
N VAL A 566 -9.32 -16.81 -6.10
CA VAL A 566 -7.90 -17.09 -5.89
C VAL A 566 -7.24 -15.92 -5.15
N VAL A 567 -6.35 -16.24 -4.22
CA VAL A 567 -5.53 -15.28 -3.47
C VAL A 567 -4.11 -15.31 -4.02
N PHE A 568 -3.56 -14.16 -4.39
CA PHE A 568 -2.20 -14.02 -4.91
C PHE A 568 -1.33 -13.22 -3.94
N PHE A 569 -0.07 -13.65 -3.76
CA PHE A 569 0.91 -13.01 -2.88
C PHE A 569 2.35 -13.36 -3.31
N GLY A 570 3.31 -12.51 -2.97
CA GLY A 570 4.74 -12.74 -3.17
C GLY A 570 5.49 -13.17 -1.91
N GLU A 571 6.68 -13.74 -2.11
CA GLU A 571 7.65 -14.06 -1.07
C GLU A 571 8.96 -13.27 -1.27
N GLY A 572 9.64 -13.00 -0.14
CA GLY A 572 10.92 -12.29 -0.12
C GLY A 572 12.08 -12.97 -0.86
N ASN A 573 11.94 -14.26 -1.19
CA ASN A 573 12.89 -15.06 -1.95
C ASN A 573 12.64 -15.02 -3.48
N GLY A 574 11.64 -14.24 -3.92
CA GLY A 574 11.28 -14.08 -5.34
C GLY A 574 10.20 -15.03 -5.84
N LYS A 575 9.61 -15.86 -4.98
CA LYS A 575 8.42 -16.65 -5.33
C LYS A 575 7.19 -15.77 -5.44
N PHE A 576 6.28 -16.19 -6.31
CA PHE A 576 4.95 -15.61 -6.43
C PHE A 576 3.91 -16.71 -6.50
N ASP A 577 2.94 -16.66 -5.60
CA ASP A 577 2.07 -17.76 -5.29
C ASP A 577 0.61 -17.43 -5.53
N ALA A 578 -0.18 -18.49 -5.75
CA ALA A 578 -1.62 -18.42 -5.76
C ALA A 578 -2.23 -19.56 -4.94
N ALA A 579 -3.20 -19.22 -4.09
CA ALA A 579 -3.92 -20.16 -3.25
C ALA A 579 -5.44 -20.04 -3.45
N ASP A 580 -6.16 -21.14 -3.21
CA ASP A 580 -7.62 -21.14 -3.21
C ASP A 580 -8.15 -20.24 -2.08
N ALA A 581 -9.01 -19.27 -2.40
CA ALA A 581 -9.46 -18.27 -1.44
C ALA A 581 -10.26 -18.84 -0.25
N LYS A 582 -10.92 -19.99 -0.43
CA LYS A 582 -11.75 -20.59 0.63
C LYS A 582 -10.97 -21.52 1.52
N THR A 583 -9.97 -22.20 0.97
CA THR A 583 -9.29 -23.33 1.63
C THR A 583 -7.82 -23.06 1.96
N GLY A 584 -7.18 -22.10 1.32
CA GLY A 584 -5.74 -21.85 1.45
C GLY A 584 -4.87 -22.90 0.77
N ASN A 585 -5.45 -23.80 -0.03
CA ASN A 585 -4.67 -24.78 -0.78
C ASN A 585 -3.82 -24.07 -1.83
N MET A 586 -2.52 -24.34 -1.85
CA MET A 586 -1.62 -23.84 -2.89
C MET A 586 -2.00 -24.40 -4.26
N LEU A 587 -2.17 -23.52 -5.23
CA LEU A 587 -2.62 -23.86 -6.59
C LEU A 587 -1.56 -23.58 -7.66
N PHE A 588 -0.70 -22.59 -7.41
CA PHE A 588 0.33 -22.14 -8.32
C PHE A 588 1.48 -21.52 -7.51
N THR A 589 2.71 -21.78 -7.97
CA THR A 589 3.93 -21.12 -7.49
C THR A 589 4.77 -20.82 -8.72
N PHE A 590 5.15 -19.56 -8.87
CA PHE A 590 6.13 -19.10 -9.84
C PHE A 590 7.48 -18.92 -9.15
N GLU A 591 8.51 -19.46 -9.80
CA GLU A 591 9.91 -19.16 -9.52
C GLU A 591 10.50 -18.63 -10.83
N ALA A 592 11.19 -17.49 -10.77
CA ALA A 592 11.75 -16.87 -11.95
C ALA A 592 12.73 -17.83 -12.66
N PRO A 593 12.45 -18.24 -13.91
CA PRO A 593 13.37 -19.07 -14.66
C PRO A 593 14.65 -18.27 -14.98
N ALA A 594 15.75 -18.97 -15.24
CA ALA A 594 17.07 -18.36 -15.45
C ALA A 594 17.14 -17.31 -16.58
N ASN A 595 16.16 -17.28 -17.49
CA ASN A 595 16.06 -16.28 -18.56
C ASN A 595 15.34 -14.99 -18.16
N ILE A 596 14.71 -14.93 -16.98
CA ILE A 596 14.23 -13.69 -16.35
C ILE A 596 15.30 -13.27 -15.36
N THR A 597 16.25 -12.47 -15.84
CA THR A 597 17.33 -11.91 -15.02
C THR A 597 16.76 -10.92 -14.01
N ASN A 598 17.43 -10.72 -12.88
CA ASN A 598 17.11 -9.63 -11.93
C ASN A 598 15.64 -9.58 -11.48
N ALA A 599 14.96 -10.73 -11.32
CA ALA A 599 13.62 -10.71 -10.73
C ALA A 599 13.68 -10.13 -9.31
N GLY A 600 14.56 -10.63 -8.45
CA GLY A 600 14.65 -10.16 -7.06
C GLY A 600 13.52 -10.70 -6.18
N GLY A 601 13.38 -10.14 -4.96
CA GLY A 601 12.28 -10.45 -4.03
C GLY A 601 10.93 -9.88 -4.46
N ALA A 602 9.82 -10.56 -4.13
CA ALA A 602 8.46 -10.18 -4.49
C ALA A 602 7.72 -9.53 -3.30
N ALA A 603 8.06 -8.28 -2.97
CA ALA A 603 7.52 -7.57 -1.81
C ALA A 603 6.33 -6.63 -2.13
N ALA A 604 6.05 -6.34 -3.40
CA ALA A 604 4.92 -5.50 -3.80
C ALA A 604 3.56 -6.16 -3.54
N GLY A 605 2.50 -5.35 -3.57
CA GLY A 605 1.14 -5.84 -3.62
C GLY A 605 0.72 -6.15 -5.07
N PRO A 606 0.31 -7.40 -5.40
CA PRO A 606 -0.13 -7.75 -6.75
C PRO A 606 -1.46 -7.09 -7.12
N ILE A 607 -1.71 -6.93 -8.42
CA ILE A 607 -2.93 -6.35 -8.98
C ILE A 607 -3.54 -7.25 -10.06
N ALA A 608 -4.82 -7.05 -10.36
CA ALA A 608 -5.50 -7.71 -11.46
C ALA A 608 -6.30 -6.75 -12.32
N TYR A 609 -6.21 -6.91 -13.64
CA TYR A 609 -6.97 -6.09 -14.60
C TYR A 609 -7.27 -6.86 -15.88
N LEU A 610 -8.14 -6.28 -16.72
CA LEU A 610 -8.45 -6.80 -18.05
C LEU A 610 -7.84 -5.91 -19.14
N ALA A 611 -6.89 -6.43 -19.91
CA ALA A 611 -6.35 -5.74 -21.08
C ALA A 611 -6.45 -6.61 -22.34
N ASP A 612 -6.85 -6.03 -23.47
CA ASP A 612 -7.06 -6.76 -24.73
C ASP A 612 -7.92 -8.04 -24.60
N GLY A 613 -8.89 -8.01 -23.68
CA GLY A 613 -9.79 -9.13 -23.41
C GLY A 613 -9.17 -10.30 -22.64
N ARG A 614 -7.95 -10.15 -22.13
CA ARG A 614 -7.27 -11.12 -21.25
C ARG A 614 -7.17 -10.58 -19.85
N GLU A 615 -7.41 -11.44 -18.87
CA GLU A 615 -7.11 -11.14 -17.47
C GLU A 615 -5.61 -11.28 -17.22
N PHE A 616 -5.03 -10.26 -16.57
CA PHE A 616 -3.64 -10.22 -16.15
C PHE A 616 -3.55 -10.11 -14.64
N ILE A 617 -2.60 -10.85 -14.07
CA ILE A 617 -2.11 -10.66 -12.70
C ILE A 617 -0.71 -10.07 -12.80
N VAL A 618 -0.45 -8.95 -12.14
CA VAL A 618 0.87 -8.29 -12.21
C VAL A 618 1.43 -8.08 -10.81
N ASN A 619 2.73 -8.33 -10.67
CA ASN A 619 3.46 -8.04 -9.45
C ASN A 619 4.84 -7.44 -9.77
N ALA A 620 5.33 -6.58 -8.88
CA ALA A 620 6.71 -6.09 -8.93
C ALA A 620 7.62 -7.02 -8.10
N PHE A 621 8.81 -7.23 -8.63
CA PHE A 621 9.88 -8.01 -8.06
C PHE A 621 11.12 -7.13 -8.11
N GLY A 622 11.73 -6.81 -6.97
CA GLY A 622 12.90 -5.94 -7.05
C GLY A 622 13.58 -5.65 -5.74
N GLY A 623 14.08 -6.70 -5.12
CA GLY A 623 14.80 -6.64 -3.86
C GLY A 623 13.96 -7.05 -2.67
N ASN A 624 14.65 -7.25 -1.56
CA ASN A 624 14.09 -7.54 -0.25
C ASN A 624 15.11 -6.99 0.73
N VAL A 625 15.04 -5.68 0.96
CA VAL A 625 15.99 -4.97 1.80
C VAL A 625 15.66 -5.35 3.25
N PRO A 626 16.67 -5.67 4.08
CA PRO A 626 16.42 -5.93 5.49
C PRO A 626 15.75 -4.73 6.16
N ASP A 627 14.66 -4.99 6.90
CA ASP A 627 13.76 -3.95 7.41
C ASP A 627 14.48 -2.93 8.30
N ARG A 628 15.59 -3.27 8.98
CA ARG A 628 16.58 -2.35 9.65
C ARG A 628 17.91 -3.11 9.81
N SER A 629 19.03 -2.41 10.02
CA SER A 629 20.36 -2.97 10.38
C SER A 629 21.31 -3.37 9.23
N ILE A 630 21.47 -2.51 8.22
CA ILE A 630 22.46 -2.71 7.15
C ILE A 630 23.76 -1.97 7.49
N THR A 631 24.88 -2.68 7.53
CA THR A 631 26.23 -2.11 7.67
C THR A 631 26.60 -1.26 6.46
N ALA A 632 27.57 -0.35 6.61
CA ALA A 632 28.11 0.49 5.54
C ALA A 632 28.52 -0.26 4.25
N ASN A 633 28.70 -1.59 4.31
CA ASN A 633 29.08 -2.43 3.18
C ASN A 633 27.92 -3.26 2.61
N GLY A 634 26.66 -2.99 2.99
CA GLY A 634 25.49 -3.75 2.53
C GLY A 634 25.23 -5.07 3.26
N ASN A 635 26.05 -5.43 4.26
CA ASN A 635 25.83 -6.64 5.07
C ASN A 635 24.87 -6.35 6.21
N CYS A 636 23.99 -7.28 6.60
CA CYS A 636 23.19 -7.08 7.81
C CYS A 636 24.03 -7.23 9.09
N LEU A 637 23.83 -6.35 10.07
CA LEU A 637 24.30 -6.59 11.44
C LEU A 637 23.55 -7.81 12.01
N GLY A 638 24.27 -8.80 12.52
CA GLY A 638 23.70 -10.04 13.07
C GLY A 638 23.81 -11.27 12.15
N GLY A 639 23.89 -11.09 10.83
CA GLY A 639 23.95 -12.17 9.82
C GLY A 639 22.64 -12.97 9.66
N GLY A 640 22.45 -13.69 8.53
CA GLY A 640 21.28 -14.55 8.30
C GLY A 640 20.78 -14.59 6.84
N HIS A 641 19.80 -15.47 6.56
CA HIS A 641 19.26 -15.73 5.21
C HIS A 641 18.53 -14.53 4.55
N ALA A 642 18.11 -13.52 5.33
CA ALA A 642 17.50 -12.30 4.79
C ALA A 642 18.51 -11.43 4.01
N CYS A 643 19.81 -11.62 4.24
CA CYS A 643 20.90 -10.90 3.59
C CYS A 643 21.32 -11.53 2.23
N ASP A 644 20.77 -12.70 1.89
CA ASP A 644 21.09 -13.43 0.66
C ASP A 644 20.05 -13.17 -0.46
N ASN A 645 19.08 -12.29 -0.22
CA ASN A 645 17.98 -12.09 -1.16
C ASN A 645 18.43 -11.29 -2.39
N PRO A 646 17.99 -11.70 -3.59
CA PRO A 646 18.45 -11.09 -4.83
C PRO A 646 17.93 -9.66 -4.98
N VAL A 647 18.82 -8.74 -5.33
CA VAL A 647 18.45 -7.44 -5.93
C VAL A 647 17.74 -7.72 -7.25
N GLY A 648 16.73 -6.91 -7.57
CA GLY A 648 16.01 -7.02 -8.82
C GLY A 648 15.33 -5.72 -9.22
N ASP A 649 14.74 -5.73 -10.39
CA ASP A 649 14.12 -4.55 -11.01
C ASP A 649 12.94 -4.91 -11.93
N ALA A 650 12.36 -6.11 -11.76
CA ALA A 650 11.40 -6.68 -12.69
C ALA A 650 9.93 -6.43 -12.31
N VAL A 651 9.11 -6.04 -13.27
CA VAL A 651 7.65 -6.08 -13.20
C VAL A 651 7.18 -7.21 -14.11
N ILE A 652 6.51 -8.20 -13.54
CA ILE A 652 6.13 -9.43 -14.25
C ILE A 652 4.62 -9.54 -14.29
N ALA A 653 4.09 -9.76 -15.49
CA ALA A 653 2.68 -10.05 -15.70
C ALA A 653 2.45 -11.52 -16.04
N PHE A 654 1.40 -12.07 -15.47
CA PHE A 654 0.93 -13.44 -15.70
C PHE A 654 -0.44 -13.40 -16.34
N ALA A 655 -0.66 -14.29 -17.31
CA ALA A 655 -1.98 -14.48 -17.92
C ALA A 655 -2.13 -15.93 -18.39
N LEU A 656 -3.37 -16.35 -18.63
CA LEU A 656 -3.62 -17.62 -19.30
C LEU A 656 -3.10 -17.58 -20.76
N PRO A 657 -2.64 -18.73 -21.31
CA PRO A 657 -2.21 -18.82 -22.69
C PRO A 657 -3.31 -18.38 -23.65
N ARG A 658 -2.95 -17.77 -24.79
CA ARG A 658 -3.96 -17.45 -25.81
C ARG A 658 -4.53 -18.74 -26.38
N ARG A 659 -5.82 -18.75 -26.72
CA ARG A 659 -6.43 -19.89 -27.42
C ARG A 659 -5.71 -20.12 -28.75
N GLY A 660 -4.99 -21.24 -28.85
CA GLY A 660 -4.28 -21.66 -30.06
C GLY A 660 -2.75 -21.51 -30.01
N GLU A 661 -2.20 -21.04 -28.89
CA GLU A 661 -0.76 -21.12 -28.56
C GLU A 661 -0.40 -22.42 -27.81
#